data_AF-A0A3A5UQR6-F1
#
_entry.id   AF-A0A3A5UQR6-F1
#
_cell.length_a   1.000
_cell.length_b   1.000
_cell.length_c   1.000
_cell.angle_alpha   90.00
_cell.angle_beta   90.00
_cell.angle_gamma   90.00
#
_symmetry.space_group_name_H-M   'P 1'
#
loop_
_entity.id
_entity.type
_entity.pdbx_description
1 polymer ?
#
loop_
_entity_poly.entity_id
_entity_poly.type
_entity_poly.pdbx_seq_one_letter_code
_entity_poly.pdbx_strand_id
1 'polypeptide(L)'
;MRKGFIPIVLVCILIAASLSPTLGKSHTVLHPESIPSASDENNSTSLGWANNFGGGLMDYVTQSIMYPDGRVATAGWFQGNIQFDDVVDPVGAFGGSNDIDFFLGWTHPNGTWINALSAGSVSTDSIETIALMPDGDLIVAGTYCINSIDINCELTLGNLTPIGKGSFRDEGNAFVARIDSSGEWLWVSQIENQNEIFVVDMLITSDNNIHVSIVFNGDIRLEQTTIEASTDQSLMVVTFSENGDALRHVKTDTIGGIEPIGSLCLDGFEATYVAVSFTGELIVNETVLISNGMADLAVARYSEFGWDWAISAGGPGQDLVWDCDGLSTSGIEIVGEFNGNASFDPLYTEQSNGIDLFVAEVSQDGGWVDLVTVAGNGMERATGIAHNEQGSTFVTGVISGNLTIGDDTLVDIDGYNDENHFDIFLAELLDDNTWEWAISAGGSGHDEPTALEIATDGSPFVSYIFNGDTSVASQNASTLGSFDVGIWLYQTDRDDDGILDGEDNCPRISNMAQANYDGDLEGDACDIDDDNDGITDAFDDCSLGEKNWFSEESTDHDSDGCRDATEDFDDDEDTIFDYNDLCPLGPVGWKSTPEEDAEGDGCADIDTDGDDWVDQMDNCPSVSNPMQADLDGDNIGDGCDIDEDGDKIANPTDNCPRDSPIWTSTQVNDHDQDGCHDSITDFDDDEDGVLDVNDACPRGEIRWANTASIDDYDGDGCRDISEDDDDDGDGINNAIDNCPKGILGIAAIGQDVDGDGCIDSAEDDDDDEDGVLDVNDLCKRTVAGQQVGVTGCSQYQLDDDLDGIPNAIDLCQNTEPGHLVDLAGCKVDIGISSDDEPSSKNNFTLSTGLYALAVVFIVGAAYITFFNKPNSADSSKKYAATEPLANSSSSAVARESGIAQEE
;
A
#
# COMPACT_ATOMS: atom_id res chain seq x y z
N MET A 1 39.68 31.41 53.42
CA MET A 1 39.28 32.67 54.10
C MET A 1 38.15 33.26 53.27
N ARG A 2 36.91 33.53 53.66
CA ARG A 2 36.10 33.58 54.90
C ARG A 2 34.80 32.80 54.58
N LYS A 3 34.40 31.75 55.31
CA LYS A 3 33.40 31.72 56.41
C LYS A 3 32.11 32.51 56.10
N GLY A 4 30.89 31.96 56.17
CA GLY A 4 30.36 30.67 56.66
C GLY A 4 28.87 30.52 56.26
N PHE A 5 28.34 29.29 56.07
CA PHE A 5 27.66 28.43 57.08
C PHE A 5 26.28 29.01 57.53
N ILE A 6 25.10 28.37 57.55
CA ILE A 6 24.43 27.09 57.13
C ILE A 6 22.88 27.31 57.37
N PRO A 7 21.98 26.30 57.60
CA PRO A 7 21.29 25.28 56.77
C PRO A 7 19.74 25.50 56.76
N ILE A 8 18.93 24.54 56.27
CA ILE A 8 17.86 23.86 57.05
C ILE A 8 17.31 22.64 56.29
N VAL A 9 16.96 21.60 57.07
CA VAL A 9 16.50 20.25 56.73
C VAL A 9 15.27 19.92 57.60
N LEU A 10 14.28 19.22 57.02
CA LEU A 10 13.25 18.28 57.54
C LEU A 10 12.23 18.63 58.68
N VAL A 11 10.95 18.30 58.41
CA VAL A 11 9.99 17.42 59.17
C VAL A 11 9.06 17.96 60.31
N CYS A 12 7.75 17.87 60.02
CA CYS A 12 6.61 17.28 60.78
C CYS A 12 5.86 17.90 62.00
N ILE A 13 4.54 17.60 61.98
CA ILE A 13 3.56 17.24 63.05
C ILE A 13 2.62 18.34 63.65
N LEU A 14 1.37 18.35 63.14
CA LEU A 14 0.10 17.82 63.71
C LEU A 14 -0.40 18.15 65.16
N ILE A 15 -1.72 18.42 65.22
CA ILE A 15 -2.78 18.08 66.24
C ILE A 15 -3.06 19.07 67.39
N ALA A 16 -4.31 19.59 67.48
CA ALA A 16 -5.36 19.08 68.41
C ALA A 16 -6.51 20.07 68.73
N ALA A 17 -7.74 19.64 68.39
CA ALA A 17 -8.92 19.45 69.27
C ALA A 17 -9.53 20.57 70.14
N SER A 18 -10.85 20.77 70.00
CA SER A 18 -11.89 20.53 71.04
C SER A 18 -13.28 20.99 70.50
N LEU A 19 -14.26 20.10 70.30
CA LEU A 19 -15.33 19.62 71.21
C LEU A 19 -16.62 20.48 71.30
N SER A 20 -17.72 19.90 70.78
CA SER A 20 -19.06 19.77 71.42
C SER A 20 -20.01 20.99 71.49
N PRO A 21 -21.30 20.84 71.90
CA PRO A 21 -22.34 19.88 71.47
C PRO A 21 -23.78 20.48 71.29
N THR A 22 -24.65 19.75 70.57
CA THR A 22 -26.12 19.52 70.76
C THR A 22 -27.15 20.64 71.06
N LEU A 23 -28.28 20.60 70.32
CA LEU A 23 -29.68 20.25 70.78
C LEU A 23 -30.82 21.21 70.32
N GLY A 24 -31.85 20.68 69.63
CA GLY A 24 -33.26 20.93 70.02
C GLY A 24 -34.33 21.43 69.00
N LYS A 25 -35.05 20.47 68.37
CA LYS A 25 -36.53 20.36 68.13
C LYS A 25 -37.35 21.50 67.46
N SER A 26 -38.15 21.17 66.42
CA SER A 26 -39.54 20.66 66.54
C SER A 26 -40.40 20.69 65.24
N HIS A 27 -40.79 19.48 64.76
CA HIS A 27 -42.11 19.01 64.26
C HIS A 27 -42.88 19.60 63.03
N THR A 28 -42.96 18.79 61.93
CA THR A 28 -44.13 18.10 61.28
C THR A 28 -45.48 18.87 61.07
N VAL A 29 -46.29 18.76 60.00
CA VAL A 29 -46.61 17.74 58.94
C VAL A 29 -47.44 18.46 57.83
N LEU A 30 -47.32 18.07 56.55
CA LEU A 30 -48.41 17.60 55.65
C LEU A 30 -47.84 17.06 54.31
N HIS A 31 -48.57 16.10 53.75
CA HIS A 31 -48.20 14.99 52.84
C HIS A 31 -47.65 15.33 51.43
N PRO A 32 -47.02 14.33 50.75
CA PRO A 32 -46.31 14.49 49.49
C PRO A 32 -47.20 14.25 48.26
N GLU A 33 -46.91 14.97 47.18
CA GLU A 33 -47.08 14.48 45.82
C GLU A 33 -45.69 14.46 45.16
N SER A 34 -45.43 13.34 44.50
CA SER A 34 -44.18 12.89 43.91
C SER A 34 -43.80 13.69 42.66
N ILE A 35 -42.56 14.16 42.62
CA ILE A 35 -41.79 14.41 41.40
C ILE A 35 -40.50 13.61 41.58
N PRO A 36 -40.14 12.66 40.70
CA PRO A 36 -38.81 12.06 40.74
C PRO A 36 -37.79 13.13 40.34
N SER A 37 -36.79 13.26 41.19
CA SER A 37 -35.56 14.01 40.98
C SER A 37 -34.80 13.48 39.76
N ALA A 38 -34.64 14.32 38.75
CA ALA A 38 -33.38 14.34 38.00
C ALA A 38 -32.34 14.97 38.94
N SER A 39 -31.20 14.31 39.05
CA SER A 39 -30.03 14.77 39.78
C SER A 39 -29.51 16.05 39.16
N ASP A 40 -29.69 17.16 39.88
CA ASP A 40 -28.80 18.31 39.80
C ASP A 40 -27.40 17.84 40.24
N GLU A 41 -26.55 17.42 39.31
CA GLU A 41 -25.12 17.70 39.41
C GLU A 41 -24.81 18.89 38.52
N ASN A 42 -24.09 19.82 39.13
CA ASN A 42 -23.99 21.20 38.75
C ASN A 42 -22.54 21.41 38.33
N ASN A 43 -22.36 21.98 37.13
CA ASN A 43 -21.25 22.86 36.73
C ASN A 43 -20.32 22.36 35.59
N SER A 44 -20.81 22.45 34.34
CA SER A 44 -20.13 23.12 33.21
C SER A 44 -18.60 22.98 33.14
N THR A 45 -18.11 21.86 32.63
CA THR A 45 -16.73 21.67 32.13
C THR A 45 -16.55 22.14 30.68
N SER A 46 -17.61 22.55 29.98
CA SER A 46 -17.49 23.06 28.61
C SER A 46 -16.82 24.45 28.60
N LEU A 47 -15.59 24.51 28.10
CA LEU A 47 -14.75 25.71 27.98
C LEU A 47 -14.89 26.42 26.62
N GLY A 48 -15.62 25.79 25.69
CA GLY A 48 -15.80 26.25 24.32
C GLY A 48 -16.77 27.42 24.13
N TRP A 49 -17.15 27.66 22.87
CA TRP A 49 -18.04 28.76 22.48
C TRP A 49 -18.95 28.36 21.31
N ALA A 50 -20.10 29.03 21.19
CA ALA A 50 -21.02 28.87 20.07
C ALA A 50 -21.47 30.24 19.55
N ASN A 51 -21.66 30.35 18.23
CA ASN A 51 -22.15 31.56 17.56
C ASN A 51 -23.29 31.20 16.62
N ASN A 52 -24.40 31.93 16.71
CA ASN A 52 -25.61 31.72 15.92
C ASN A 52 -25.92 32.99 15.14
N PHE A 53 -26.19 32.84 13.84
CA PHE A 53 -26.36 33.95 12.91
C PHE A 53 -27.34 33.56 11.80
N GLY A 54 -27.86 34.54 11.06
CA GLY A 54 -28.91 34.25 10.08
C GLY A 54 -29.70 35.45 9.63
N GLY A 55 -30.76 35.19 8.87
CA GLY A 55 -31.50 36.16 8.10
C GLY A 55 -33.00 36.10 8.35
N GLY A 56 -33.75 36.86 7.56
CA GLY A 56 -35.22 36.83 7.63
C GLY A 56 -35.85 35.66 6.86
N LEU A 57 -35.05 34.85 6.16
CA LEU A 57 -35.49 33.79 5.24
C LEU A 57 -34.74 32.49 5.54
N MET A 58 -34.27 31.76 4.52
CA MET A 58 -33.52 30.53 4.69
C MET A 58 -32.03 30.83 4.55
N ASP A 59 -31.28 30.43 5.55
CA ASP A 59 -29.83 30.51 5.63
C ASP A 59 -29.32 29.10 5.93
N TYR A 60 -28.21 28.72 5.31
CA TYR A 60 -27.68 27.36 5.39
C TYR A 60 -26.16 27.41 5.42
N VAL A 61 -25.54 26.70 6.35
CA VAL A 61 -24.09 26.52 6.45
C VAL A 61 -23.76 25.16 5.87
N THR A 62 -22.72 25.08 5.05
CA THR A 62 -22.30 23.82 4.42
C THR A 62 -21.03 23.29 5.06
N GLN A 63 -20.04 24.15 5.27
CA GLN A 63 -18.79 23.76 5.92
C GLN A 63 -18.15 24.96 6.62
N SER A 64 -17.39 24.67 7.67
CA SER A 64 -16.47 25.62 8.30
C SER A 64 -15.11 24.97 8.43
N ILE A 65 -14.02 25.70 8.25
CA ILE A 65 -12.66 25.18 8.40
C ILE A 65 -11.83 26.08 9.32
N MET A 66 -11.02 25.48 10.18
CA MET A 66 -10.15 26.21 11.10
C MET A 66 -8.75 26.40 10.50
N TYR A 67 -8.23 27.62 10.61
CA TYR A 67 -6.85 27.94 10.26
C TYR A 67 -5.91 27.49 11.40
N PRO A 68 -4.63 27.23 11.10
CA PRO A 68 -3.63 26.95 12.13
C PRO A 68 -3.44 28.04 13.20
N ASP A 69 -3.96 29.25 12.98
CA ASP A 69 -3.97 30.34 13.96
C ASP A 69 -5.28 30.45 14.77
N GLY A 70 -6.16 29.46 14.63
CA GLY A 70 -7.46 29.33 15.28
C GLY A 70 -8.58 30.17 14.66
N ARG A 71 -8.33 30.97 13.61
CA ARG A 71 -9.42 31.64 12.90
C ARG A 71 -10.28 30.60 12.20
N VAL A 72 -11.59 30.86 12.06
CA VAL A 72 -12.49 29.95 11.33
C VAL A 72 -13.02 30.66 10.09
N ALA A 73 -13.00 29.99 8.95
CA ALA A 73 -13.78 30.38 7.78
C ALA A 73 -15.04 29.52 7.69
N THR A 74 -16.19 30.15 7.47
CA THR A 74 -17.49 29.49 7.36
C THR A 74 -18.12 29.86 6.03
N ALA A 75 -18.62 28.85 5.32
CA ALA A 75 -19.25 29.00 4.02
C ALA A 75 -20.67 28.41 4.01
N GLY A 76 -21.47 28.89 3.06
CA GLY A 76 -22.81 28.39 2.86
C GLY A 76 -23.61 29.29 1.93
N TRP A 77 -24.92 29.16 1.96
CA TRP A 77 -25.84 29.93 1.13
C TRP A 77 -26.94 30.59 1.95
N PHE A 78 -27.48 31.69 1.42
CA PHE A 78 -28.50 32.47 2.09
C PHE A 78 -29.51 33.05 1.11
N GLN A 79 -30.74 33.19 1.57
CA GLN A 79 -31.80 33.81 0.80
C GLN A 79 -32.00 35.27 1.19
N GLY A 80 -31.84 36.17 0.22
CA GLY A 80 -32.13 37.58 0.39
C GLY A 80 -31.08 38.36 1.21
N ASN A 81 -31.01 38.18 2.53
CA ASN A 81 -29.98 38.82 3.37
C ASN A 81 -29.68 37.98 4.62
N ILE A 82 -28.40 37.94 4.99
CA ILE A 82 -27.87 37.27 6.18
C ILE A 82 -27.17 38.28 7.10
N GLN A 83 -27.33 38.09 8.41
CA GLN A 83 -26.76 38.93 9.46
C GLN A 83 -25.91 38.09 10.42
N PHE A 84 -24.66 38.53 10.64
CA PHE A 84 -23.66 37.82 11.43
C PHE A 84 -23.61 38.27 12.91
N ASP A 85 -23.46 39.58 13.15
CA ASP A 85 -23.57 40.26 14.45
C ASP A 85 -23.62 41.78 14.22
N ASP A 86 -23.75 42.60 15.27
CA ASP A 86 -23.70 44.07 15.23
C ASP A 86 -22.36 44.65 14.71
N VAL A 87 -21.32 43.82 14.59
CA VAL A 87 -19.95 44.23 14.19
C VAL A 87 -19.74 44.17 12.68
N VAL A 88 -20.40 43.24 11.98
CA VAL A 88 -20.27 43.04 10.53
C VAL A 88 -21.55 43.48 9.84
N ASP A 89 -21.41 44.34 8.82
CA ASP A 89 -22.56 44.81 8.04
C ASP A 89 -23.28 43.61 7.37
N PRO A 90 -24.63 43.55 7.39
CA PRO A 90 -25.37 42.50 6.70
C PRO A 90 -25.04 42.46 5.20
N VAL A 91 -24.91 41.25 4.65
CA VAL A 91 -24.72 41.03 3.21
C VAL A 91 -26.04 40.62 2.57
N GLY A 92 -26.23 40.99 1.31
CA GLY A 92 -27.49 40.81 0.59
C GLY A 92 -27.27 40.19 -0.78
N ALA A 93 -28.28 39.48 -1.26
CA ALA A 93 -28.23 38.77 -2.53
C ALA A 93 -28.35 39.73 -3.75
N PHE A 94 -27.65 39.42 -4.84
CA PHE A 94 -27.44 40.27 -6.01
C PHE A 94 -28.71 40.43 -6.88
N GLY A 95 -29.60 39.43 -6.93
CA GLY A 95 -30.89 39.48 -7.63
C GLY A 95 -32.09 39.95 -6.79
N GLY A 96 -31.90 40.26 -5.51
CA GLY A 96 -32.91 40.83 -4.61
C GLY A 96 -33.38 39.88 -3.51
N SER A 97 -34.52 40.20 -2.87
CA SER A 97 -34.90 39.59 -1.58
C SER A 97 -35.27 38.11 -1.61
N ASN A 98 -35.45 37.52 -2.79
CA ASN A 98 -35.83 36.11 -2.93
C ASN A 98 -34.73 35.27 -3.60
N ASP A 99 -33.63 35.92 -3.97
CA ASP A 99 -32.50 35.30 -4.63
C ASP A 99 -31.65 34.55 -3.61
N ILE A 100 -31.00 33.48 -4.05
CA ILE A 100 -30.14 32.64 -3.20
C ILE A 100 -28.71 32.84 -3.70
N ASP A 101 -27.88 33.43 -2.85
CA ASP A 101 -26.46 33.65 -3.09
C ASP A 101 -25.67 32.93 -1.99
N PHE A 102 -24.36 32.80 -2.18
CA PHE A 102 -23.49 32.25 -1.16
C PHE A 102 -22.78 33.31 -0.33
N PHE A 103 -22.35 32.92 0.87
CA PHE A 103 -21.53 33.74 1.75
C PHE A 103 -20.24 33.02 2.14
N LEU A 104 -19.24 33.83 2.48
CA LEU A 104 -18.02 33.42 3.17
C LEU A 104 -17.80 34.38 4.34
N GLY A 105 -17.63 33.84 5.54
CA GLY A 105 -17.42 34.62 6.76
C GLY A 105 -16.21 34.12 7.54
N TRP A 106 -15.53 35.02 8.24
CA TRP A 106 -14.40 34.67 9.10
C TRP A 106 -14.65 35.08 10.54
N THR A 107 -14.27 34.23 11.47
CA THR A 107 -14.28 34.50 12.91
C THR A 107 -12.88 34.41 13.51
N HIS A 108 -12.68 35.14 14.61
CA HIS A 108 -11.54 34.98 15.48
C HIS A 108 -11.62 33.65 16.25
N PRO A 109 -10.51 33.15 16.83
CA PRO A 109 -10.51 31.93 17.65
C PRO A 109 -11.49 31.91 18.84
N ASN A 110 -12.00 33.08 19.23
CA ASN A 110 -13.00 33.23 20.29
C ASN A 110 -14.45 33.31 19.76
N GLY A 111 -14.67 33.01 18.48
CA GLY A 111 -15.96 33.04 17.81
C GLY A 111 -16.49 34.42 17.42
N THR A 112 -15.72 35.49 17.61
CA THR A 112 -16.18 36.84 17.20
C THR A 112 -15.92 37.11 15.73
N TRP A 113 -16.89 37.70 15.02
CA TRP A 113 -16.80 37.95 13.58
C TRP A 113 -15.72 38.97 13.20
N ILE A 114 -14.95 38.65 12.16
CA ILE A 114 -13.90 39.50 11.57
C ILE A 114 -14.49 40.28 10.38
N ASN A 115 -15.01 39.53 9.40
CA ASN A 115 -15.59 40.03 8.17
C ASN A 115 -16.47 38.96 7.52
N ALA A 116 -17.30 39.38 6.58
CA ALA A 116 -18.04 38.49 5.69
C ALA A 116 -18.10 39.09 4.29
N LEU A 117 -18.25 38.23 3.29
CA LEU A 117 -18.47 38.58 1.90
C LEU A 117 -19.59 37.71 1.33
N SER A 118 -20.23 38.21 0.27
CA SER A 118 -21.18 37.44 -0.53
C SER A 118 -20.87 37.63 -2.01
N ALA A 119 -21.18 36.61 -2.79
CA ALA A 119 -21.18 36.68 -4.24
C ALA A 119 -22.26 35.74 -4.79
N GLY A 120 -22.66 36.00 -6.04
CA GLY A 120 -23.76 35.30 -6.67
C GLY A 120 -24.14 35.91 -8.00
N SER A 121 -25.33 35.56 -8.46
CA SER A 121 -25.87 35.82 -9.78
C SER A 121 -27.28 36.39 -9.65
N VAL A 122 -28.19 36.04 -10.56
CA VAL A 122 -29.62 36.44 -10.50
C VAL A 122 -30.53 35.23 -10.31
N SER A 123 -29.94 34.10 -9.93
CA SER A 123 -30.54 32.79 -9.71
C SER A 123 -29.83 32.14 -8.52
N THR A 124 -30.13 30.89 -8.22
CA THR A 124 -29.50 30.17 -7.11
C THR A 124 -28.01 29.91 -7.35
N ASP A 125 -27.21 30.35 -6.39
CA ASP A 125 -25.78 30.07 -6.25
C ASP A 125 -25.47 29.61 -4.83
N SER A 126 -24.63 28.60 -4.68
CA SER A 126 -24.24 28.00 -3.40
C SER A 126 -22.75 27.69 -3.35
N ILE A 127 -22.24 27.61 -2.13
CA ILE A 127 -20.96 26.96 -1.82
C ILE A 127 -21.31 25.69 -1.08
N GLU A 128 -20.81 24.57 -1.57
CA GLU A 128 -21.06 23.23 -1.05
C GLU A 128 -19.89 22.78 -0.16
N THR A 129 -18.66 23.17 -0.47
CA THR A 129 -17.46 22.77 0.28
C THR A 129 -16.33 23.80 0.15
N ILE A 130 -15.50 23.90 1.19
CA ILE A 130 -14.29 24.73 1.24
C ILE A 130 -13.11 23.92 1.77
N ALA A 131 -11.91 24.21 1.29
CA ALA A 131 -10.69 23.55 1.76
C ALA A 131 -9.54 24.55 1.90
N LEU A 132 -8.64 24.32 2.86
CA LEU A 132 -7.52 25.21 3.16
C LEU A 132 -6.24 24.73 2.48
N MET A 133 -5.61 25.60 1.70
CA MET A 133 -4.29 25.32 1.12
C MET A 133 -3.19 25.52 2.18
N PRO A 134 -2.04 24.84 2.05
CA PRO A 134 -0.90 25.01 2.97
C PRO A 134 -0.34 26.45 3.06
N ASP A 135 -0.59 27.29 2.06
CA ASP A 135 -0.19 28.71 2.07
C ASP A 135 -1.23 29.63 2.76
N GLY A 136 -2.35 29.08 3.22
CA GLY A 136 -3.42 29.79 3.92
C GLY A 136 -4.48 30.40 3.02
N ASP A 137 -4.46 30.13 1.71
CA ASP A 137 -5.56 30.48 0.81
C ASP A 137 -6.69 29.45 0.92
N LEU A 138 -7.93 29.88 0.64
CA LEU A 138 -9.07 28.97 0.60
C LEU A 138 -9.40 28.59 -0.84
N ILE A 139 -9.68 27.30 -1.04
CA ILE A 139 -10.38 26.79 -2.21
C ILE A 139 -11.86 26.70 -1.87
N VAL A 140 -12.68 27.11 -2.83
CA VAL A 140 -14.14 27.15 -2.72
C VAL A 140 -14.69 26.41 -3.91
N ALA A 141 -15.52 25.40 -3.68
CA ALA A 141 -16.25 24.74 -4.75
C ALA A 141 -17.75 24.84 -4.50
N GLY A 142 -18.48 25.04 -5.58
CA GLY A 142 -19.93 25.03 -5.49
C GLY A 142 -20.66 25.15 -6.80
N THR A 143 -21.96 25.43 -6.73
CA THR A 143 -22.83 25.53 -7.91
C THR A 143 -23.34 26.95 -8.13
N TYR A 144 -23.58 27.28 -9.39
CA TYR A 144 -24.02 28.61 -9.78
C TYR A 144 -25.02 28.60 -10.93
N CYS A 145 -25.87 29.61 -10.95
CA CYS A 145 -26.96 29.75 -11.92
C CYS A 145 -27.88 28.53 -11.97
N ILE A 146 -28.07 27.83 -10.84
CA ILE A 146 -28.95 26.66 -10.76
C ILE A 146 -30.40 27.10 -11.00
N ASN A 147 -31.20 26.23 -11.64
CA ASN A 147 -32.60 26.45 -12.01
C ASN A 147 -32.86 27.65 -12.94
N SER A 148 -31.89 28.03 -13.77
CA SER A 148 -31.93 29.26 -14.57
C SER A 148 -32.29 29.06 -16.06
N ILE A 149 -33.05 28.02 -16.43
CA ILE A 149 -33.49 27.79 -17.81
C ILE A 149 -34.23 29.03 -18.36
N ASP A 150 -33.88 29.47 -19.56
CA ASP A 150 -34.40 30.69 -20.21
C ASP A 150 -34.02 32.01 -19.52
N ILE A 151 -33.06 31.98 -18.58
CA ILE A 151 -32.50 33.14 -17.89
C ILE A 151 -31.02 33.30 -18.30
N ASN A 152 -30.62 34.54 -18.62
CA ASN A 152 -29.21 34.86 -18.83
C ASN A 152 -28.58 35.14 -17.46
N CYS A 153 -27.71 34.24 -17.03
CA CYS A 153 -27.16 34.21 -15.68
C CYS A 153 -25.63 34.13 -15.75
N GLU A 154 -24.97 34.98 -14.97
CA GLU A 154 -23.51 35.09 -14.90
C GLU A 154 -23.11 35.29 -13.42
N LEU A 155 -22.20 34.46 -12.92
CA LEU A 155 -21.62 34.57 -11.59
C LEU A 155 -20.46 35.57 -11.61
N THR A 156 -20.43 36.49 -10.65
CA THR A 156 -19.37 37.50 -10.52
C THR A 156 -18.62 37.34 -9.20
N LEU A 157 -17.32 37.01 -9.28
CA LEU A 157 -16.43 36.87 -8.13
C LEU A 157 -15.44 38.04 -8.07
N GLY A 158 -15.73 39.03 -7.23
CA GLY A 158 -14.87 40.21 -7.06
C GLY A 158 -14.57 40.95 -8.37
N ASN A 159 -13.29 41.01 -8.75
CA ASN A 159 -12.82 41.65 -9.98
C ASN A 159 -12.53 40.66 -11.12
N LEU A 160 -12.79 39.37 -10.93
CA LEU A 160 -12.59 38.36 -11.96
C LEU A 160 -13.57 38.54 -13.12
N THR A 161 -13.26 37.91 -14.26
CA THR A 161 -14.19 37.92 -15.40
C THR A 161 -15.40 37.07 -15.04
N PRO A 162 -16.64 37.58 -15.20
CA PRO A 162 -17.83 36.80 -14.90
C PRO A 162 -17.88 35.51 -15.72
N ILE A 163 -18.27 34.41 -15.08
CA ILE A 163 -18.50 33.11 -15.72
C ILE A 163 -20.00 32.90 -15.90
N GLY A 164 -20.40 32.21 -16.97
CA GLY A 164 -21.80 32.04 -17.31
C GLY A 164 -22.03 30.71 -18.00
N LYS A 165 -23.31 30.37 -18.18
CA LYS A 165 -23.71 29.10 -18.79
C LYS A 165 -23.29 28.99 -20.26
N GLY A 166 -23.03 27.77 -20.72
CA GLY A 166 -22.73 27.49 -22.12
C GLY A 166 -23.89 27.86 -23.06
N SER A 167 -25.13 27.69 -22.59
CA SER A 167 -26.36 28.05 -23.27
C SER A 167 -27.42 28.55 -22.28
N PHE A 168 -28.33 29.41 -22.75
CA PHE A 168 -29.42 29.92 -21.92
C PHE A 168 -30.44 28.84 -21.49
N ARG A 169 -30.38 27.65 -22.10
CA ARG A 169 -31.27 26.52 -21.79
C ARG A 169 -30.71 25.56 -20.75
N ASP A 170 -29.47 25.76 -20.34
CA ASP A 170 -28.78 24.86 -19.43
C ASP A 170 -29.24 25.14 -18.00
N GLU A 171 -29.20 24.13 -17.12
CA GLU A 171 -29.77 24.21 -15.75
C GLU A 171 -28.86 24.89 -14.73
N GLY A 172 -27.56 25.01 -15.02
CA GLY A 172 -26.54 25.63 -14.16
C GLY A 172 -25.20 24.89 -14.31
N ASN A 173 -24.18 25.35 -13.60
CA ASN A 173 -22.82 24.80 -13.67
C ASN A 173 -22.22 24.70 -12.26
N ALA A 174 -21.16 23.90 -12.12
CA ALA A 174 -20.30 23.96 -10.93
C ALA A 174 -19.07 24.83 -11.18
N PHE A 175 -18.44 25.31 -10.11
CA PHE A 175 -17.23 26.10 -10.14
C PHE A 175 -16.26 25.68 -9.03
N VAL A 176 -14.97 25.93 -9.28
CA VAL A 176 -13.90 25.86 -8.29
C VAL A 176 -13.17 27.20 -8.35
N ALA A 177 -12.91 27.81 -7.21
CA ALA A 177 -12.28 29.12 -7.12
C ALA A 177 -11.30 29.17 -5.96
N ARG A 178 -10.30 30.05 -6.07
CA ARG A 178 -9.34 30.32 -5.01
C ARG A 178 -9.46 31.75 -4.53
N ILE A 179 -9.47 31.93 -3.22
CA ILE A 179 -9.53 33.24 -2.57
C ILE A 179 -8.37 33.35 -1.57
N ASP A 180 -7.68 34.49 -1.62
CA ASP A 180 -6.55 34.70 -0.71
C ASP A 180 -7.01 35.06 0.71
N SER A 181 -6.06 34.98 1.66
CA SER A 181 -6.30 35.37 3.06
C SER A 181 -6.74 36.83 3.29
N SER A 182 -6.70 37.68 2.27
CA SER A 182 -7.22 39.07 2.31
C SER A 182 -8.66 39.20 1.83
N GLY A 183 -9.24 38.11 1.30
CA GLY A 183 -10.57 38.08 0.70
C GLY A 183 -10.62 38.50 -0.77
N GLU A 184 -9.48 38.47 -1.48
CA GLU A 184 -9.42 38.73 -2.93
C GLU A 184 -9.46 37.43 -3.72
N TRP A 185 -10.42 37.32 -4.65
CA TRP A 185 -10.54 36.18 -5.56
C TRP A 185 -9.38 36.17 -6.56
N LEU A 186 -8.63 35.07 -6.60
CA LEU A 186 -7.44 34.91 -7.45
C LEU A 186 -7.77 34.33 -8.82
N TRP A 187 -8.53 33.24 -8.84
CA TRP A 187 -8.97 32.56 -10.06
C TRP A 187 -10.30 31.83 -9.85
N VAL A 188 -10.96 31.49 -10.96
CA VAL A 188 -12.15 30.64 -11.00
C VAL A 188 -12.13 29.78 -12.25
N SER A 189 -12.46 28.51 -12.08
CA SER A 189 -12.59 27.48 -13.11
C SER A 189 -14.01 26.93 -13.09
N GLN A 190 -14.58 26.67 -14.28
CA GLN A 190 -15.95 26.17 -14.39
C GLN A 190 -15.98 24.71 -14.84
N ILE A 191 -16.98 23.99 -14.34
CA ILE A 191 -17.38 22.66 -14.78
C ILE A 191 -18.76 22.83 -15.43
N GLU A 192 -18.80 22.80 -16.76
CA GLU A 192 -20.04 23.07 -17.48
C GLU A 192 -20.89 21.83 -17.63
N ASN A 193 -22.20 21.99 -17.42
CA ASN A 193 -23.19 20.95 -17.65
C ASN A 193 -24.42 21.50 -18.41
N GLN A 194 -25.16 20.61 -19.07
CA GLN A 194 -26.44 20.95 -19.70
C GLN A 194 -27.62 20.80 -18.74
N ASN A 195 -27.56 19.79 -17.86
CA ASN A 195 -28.62 19.50 -16.89
C ASN A 195 -28.10 19.78 -15.45
N GLU A 196 -28.75 19.15 -14.47
CA GLU A 196 -28.41 19.23 -13.06
C GLU A 196 -27.00 18.68 -12.72
N ILE A 197 -26.30 19.41 -11.85
CA ILE A 197 -24.97 19.11 -11.33
C ILE A 197 -24.94 19.49 -9.85
N PHE A 198 -24.32 18.65 -9.03
CA PHE A 198 -24.11 18.84 -7.60
C PHE A 198 -22.63 18.67 -7.30
N VAL A 199 -22.10 19.52 -6.42
CA VAL A 199 -20.80 19.29 -5.78
C VAL A 199 -21.07 18.49 -4.52
N VAL A 200 -20.39 17.35 -4.37
CA VAL A 200 -20.53 16.49 -3.19
C VAL A 200 -19.54 16.93 -2.13
N ASP A 201 -18.25 16.91 -2.47
CA ASP A 201 -17.18 17.22 -1.52
C ASP A 201 -15.86 17.54 -2.24
N MET A 202 -14.86 18.04 -1.49
CA MET A 202 -13.54 18.40 -1.96
C MET A 202 -12.46 18.10 -0.91
N LEU A 203 -11.33 17.57 -1.38
CA LEU A 203 -10.11 17.43 -0.57
C LEU A 203 -8.90 18.07 -1.26
N ILE A 204 -7.87 18.38 -0.48
CA ILE A 204 -6.57 18.85 -0.96
C ILE A 204 -5.51 17.84 -0.54
N THR A 205 -4.75 17.32 -1.50
CA THR A 205 -3.65 16.39 -1.26
C THR A 205 -2.35 17.13 -0.95
N SER A 206 -1.36 16.43 -0.38
CA SER A 206 -0.05 16.98 0.01
C SER A 206 0.76 17.58 -1.15
N ASP A 207 0.50 17.13 -2.37
CA ASP A 207 1.06 17.67 -3.60
C ASP A 207 0.35 18.94 -4.10
N ASN A 208 -0.59 19.48 -3.33
CA ASN A 208 -1.41 20.67 -3.60
C ASN A 208 -2.37 20.51 -4.79
N ASN A 209 -2.76 19.27 -5.10
CA ASN A 209 -3.85 19.02 -6.03
C ASN A 209 -5.20 19.12 -5.31
N ILE A 210 -6.17 19.67 -6.02
CA ILE A 210 -7.53 19.92 -5.52
C ILE A 210 -8.43 18.88 -6.15
N HIS A 211 -9.03 18.01 -5.35
CA HIS A 211 -9.93 16.96 -5.82
C HIS A 211 -11.36 17.38 -5.52
N VAL A 212 -12.21 17.47 -6.54
CA VAL A 212 -13.62 17.86 -6.37
C VAL A 212 -14.51 16.75 -6.90
N SER A 213 -15.37 16.22 -6.02
CA SER A 213 -16.39 15.23 -6.33
C SER A 213 -17.67 15.91 -6.79
N ILE A 214 -18.22 15.45 -7.90
CA ILE A 214 -19.49 15.94 -8.43
C ILE A 214 -20.42 14.81 -8.83
N VAL A 215 -21.72 15.01 -8.63
CA VAL A 215 -22.78 14.19 -9.19
C VAL A 215 -23.44 14.96 -10.31
N PHE A 216 -23.57 14.36 -11.49
CA PHE A 216 -24.02 15.07 -12.67
C PHE A 216 -24.90 14.22 -13.59
N ASN A 217 -25.74 14.90 -14.35
CA ASN A 217 -26.51 14.33 -15.45
C ASN A 217 -26.23 15.11 -16.75
N GLY A 218 -25.95 14.41 -17.84
CA GLY A 218 -25.59 15.03 -19.12
C GLY A 218 -24.09 15.22 -19.31
N ASP A 219 -23.69 15.64 -20.51
CA ASP A 219 -22.27 15.72 -20.87
C ASP A 219 -21.58 16.86 -20.09
N ILE A 220 -20.43 16.56 -19.51
CA ILE A 220 -19.61 17.56 -18.83
C ILE A 220 -18.61 18.16 -19.81
N ARG A 221 -18.44 19.49 -19.74
CA ARG A 221 -17.35 20.18 -20.43
C ARG A 221 -16.39 20.81 -19.43
N LEU A 222 -15.17 20.29 -19.42
CA LEU A 222 -14.02 20.84 -18.70
C LEU A 222 -13.11 21.52 -19.72
N GLU A 223 -13.07 22.85 -19.69
CA GLU A 223 -12.30 23.66 -20.65
C GLU A 223 -12.61 23.31 -22.13
N GLN A 224 -11.72 22.57 -22.80
CA GLN A 224 -11.86 22.11 -24.19
C GLN A 224 -12.21 20.63 -24.33
N THR A 225 -12.32 19.91 -23.21
CA THR A 225 -12.58 18.48 -23.16
C THR A 225 -14.06 18.24 -22.85
N THR A 226 -14.69 17.33 -23.59
CA THR A 226 -16.06 16.88 -23.32
C THR A 226 -16.01 15.45 -22.81
N ILE A 227 -16.65 15.21 -21.67
CA ILE A 227 -16.76 13.92 -21.00
C ILE A 227 -18.20 13.45 -21.20
N GLU A 228 -18.36 12.29 -21.82
CA GLU A 228 -19.68 11.75 -22.13
C GLU A 228 -20.39 11.24 -20.87
N ALA A 229 -21.67 11.58 -20.75
CA ALA A 229 -22.51 11.17 -19.63
C ALA A 229 -22.87 9.66 -19.65
N SER A 230 -23.27 9.11 -18.50
CA SER A 230 -24.07 7.88 -18.49
C SER A 230 -25.53 8.17 -18.87
N THR A 231 -26.39 7.15 -18.86
CA THR A 231 -27.85 7.31 -19.02
C THR A 231 -28.52 7.97 -17.84
N ASP A 232 -28.01 7.74 -16.63
CA ASP A 232 -28.51 8.27 -15.36
C ASP A 232 -27.42 9.11 -14.65
N GLN A 233 -27.74 9.67 -13.47
CA GLN A 233 -26.81 10.48 -12.68
C GLN A 233 -25.55 9.68 -12.32
N SER A 234 -24.37 10.26 -12.61
CA SER A 234 -23.07 9.63 -12.42
C SER A 234 -22.19 10.46 -11.50
N LEU A 235 -21.19 9.82 -10.91
CA LEU A 235 -20.17 10.45 -10.07
C LEU A 235 -18.92 10.70 -10.91
N MET A 236 -18.29 11.85 -10.70
CA MET A 236 -16.95 12.12 -11.20
C MET A 236 -16.14 12.87 -10.15
N VAL A 237 -14.89 12.46 -9.97
CA VAL A 237 -13.90 13.24 -9.23
C VAL A 237 -12.98 13.91 -10.25
N VAL A 238 -12.87 15.24 -10.17
CA VAL A 238 -11.99 16.04 -11.02
C VAL A 238 -10.83 16.55 -10.20
N THR A 239 -9.61 16.31 -10.67
CA THR A 239 -8.39 16.84 -10.05
C THR A 239 -7.97 18.12 -10.76
N PHE A 240 -7.83 19.21 -10.01
CA PHE A 240 -7.29 20.49 -10.45
C PHE A 240 -5.92 20.75 -9.84
N SER A 241 -5.10 21.54 -10.53
CA SER A 241 -3.88 22.10 -9.94
C SER A 241 -4.20 23.27 -9.00
N GLU A 242 -3.23 23.69 -8.19
CA GLU A 242 -3.29 24.90 -7.35
C GLU A 242 -3.66 26.20 -8.11
N ASN A 243 -3.52 26.20 -9.45
CA ASN A 243 -3.82 27.32 -10.34
C ASN A 243 -5.19 27.21 -11.02
N GLY A 244 -5.95 26.15 -10.74
CA GLY A 244 -7.29 25.93 -11.27
C GLY A 244 -7.34 25.23 -12.64
N ASP A 245 -6.21 24.81 -13.20
CA ASP A 245 -6.18 24.02 -14.43
C ASP A 245 -6.64 22.58 -14.16
N ALA A 246 -7.56 22.05 -14.96
CA ALA A 246 -8.03 20.66 -14.82
C ALA A 246 -6.96 19.66 -15.30
N LEU A 247 -6.51 18.77 -14.41
CA LEU A 247 -5.42 17.82 -14.66
C LEU A 247 -5.93 16.47 -15.16
N ARG A 248 -6.88 15.87 -14.43
CA ARG A 248 -7.42 14.53 -14.66
C ARG A 248 -8.81 14.37 -14.05
N HIS A 249 -9.47 13.26 -14.37
CA HIS A 249 -10.73 12.88 -13.75
C HIS A 249 -10.88 11.36 -13.69
N VAL A 250 -11.64 10.88 -12.72
CA VAL A 250 -12.19 9.52 -12.67
C VAL A 250 -13.71 9.62 -12.65
N LYS A 251 -14.40 8.74 -13.39
CA LYS A 251 -15.86 8.75 -13.54
C LYS A 251 -16.41 7.36 -13.29
N THR A 252 -17.62 7.28 -12.73
CA THR A 252 -18.43 6.06 -12.69
C THR A 252 -19.51 6.10 -13.76
N ASP A 253 -19.96 4.92 -14.20
CA ASP A 253 -21.20 4.79 -14.98
C ASP A 253 -22.28 4.15 -14.11
N THR A 254 -23.52 4.56 -14.31
CA THR A 254 -24.65 4.15 -13.44
C THR A 254 -25.89 3.76 -14.23
N ILE A 255 -26.68 2.86 -13.66
CA ILE A 255 -28.05 2.52 -14.09
C ILE A 255 -28.95 2.60 -12.86
N GLY A 256 -29.74 3.66 -12.73
CA GLY A 256 -30.51 3.98 -11.52
C GLY A 256 -30.20 5.39 -11.03
N GLY A 257 -29.01 5.60 -10.45
CA GLY A 257 -28.48 6.91 -10.09
C GLY A 257 -27.57 6.88 -8.87
N ILE A 258 -27.05 8.05 -8.51
CA ILE A 258 -26.26 8.31 -7.30
C ILE A 258 -26.96 9.41 -6.53
N GLU A 259 -27.12 9.22 -5.23
CA GLU A 259 -27.62 10.26 -4.33
C GLU A 259 -26.52 11.32 -4.15
N PRO A 260 -26.84 12.63 -4.19
CA PRO A 260 -25.84 13.71 -4.07
C PRO A 260 -25.41 13.93 -2.61
N ILE A 261 -25.06 12.84 -1.93
CA ILE A 261 -24.52 12.77 -0.58
C ILE A 261 -23.33 11.81 -0.57
N GLY A 262 -22.39 12.03 0.35
CA GLY A 262 -21.14 11.30 0.43
C GLY A 262 -19.97 12.24 0.68
N SER A 263 -18.76 11.68 0.67
CA SER A 263 -17.55 12.40 1.09
C SER A 263 -16.30 11.89 0.36
N LEU A 264 -15.26 12.71 0.32
CA LEU A 264 -13.92 12.41 -0.18
C LEU A 264 -12.92 12.39 0.96
N CYS A 265 -12.15 11.30 1.09
CA CYS A 265 -11.29 11.09 2.25
C CYS A 265 -9.87 10.68 1.87
N LEU A 266 -8.91 11.00 2.76
CA LEU A 266 -7.50 10.62 2.66
C LEU A 266 -7.11 9.82 3.89
N ASP A 267 -6.50 8.65 3.73
CA ASP A 267 -5.90 7.93 4.86
C ASP A 267 -4.52 8.49 5.25
N GLY A 268 -3.96 8.01 6.36
CA GLY A 268 -2.62 8.39 6.86
C GLY A 268 -1.46 8.09 5.90
N PHE A 269 -1.70 7.26 4.86
CA PHE A 269 -0.75 6.99 3.77
C PHE A 269 -1.04 7.80 2.49
N GLU A 270 -1.93 8.79 2.57
CA GLU A 270 -2.37 9.67 1.48
C GLU A 270 -3.10 8.94 0.33
N ALA A 271 -3.71 7.79 0.59
CA ALA A 271 -4.58 7.16 -0.39
C ALA A 271 -5.95 7.86 -0.46
N THR A 272 -6.48 8.03 -1.67
CA THR A 272 -7.74 8.75 -1.91
C THR A 272 -8.94 7.82 -2.03
N TYR A 273 -10.01 8.16 -1.31
CA TYR A 273 -11.26 7.41 -1.26
C TYR A 273 -12.46 8.29 -1.63
N VAL A 274 -13.53 7.64 -2.07
CA VAL A 274 -14.86 8.24 -2.19
C VAL A 274 -15.90 7.31 -1.61
N ALA A 275 -16.74 7.85 -0.74
CA ALA A 275 -17.89 7.16 -0.17
C ALA A 275 -19.17 7.80 -0.70
N VAL A 276 -20.06 7.01 -1.31
CA VAL A 276 -21.29 7.50 -1.93
C VAL A 276 -22.45 6.52 -1.80
N SER A 277 -23.66 7.03 -1.87
CA SER A 277 -24.89 6.23 -1.94
C SER A 277 -25.42 6.13 -3.36
N PHE A 278 -25.86 4.94 -3.75
CA PHE A 278 -26.30 4.67 -5.12
C PHE A 278 -27.56 3.79 -5.17
N THR A 279 -28.27 3.88 -6.30
CA THR A 279 -29.43 3.04 -6.59
C THR A 279 -29.21 2.26 -7.89
N GLY A 280 -29.72 1.02 -7.93
CA GLY A 280 -29.58 0.15 -9.10
C GLY A 280 -28.16 -0.41 -9.26
N GLU A 281 -27.47 -0.06 -10.34
CA GLU A 281 -26.12 -0.55 -10.65
C GLU A 281 -25.12 0.62 -10.68
N LEU A 282 -24.01 0.47 -9.95
CA LEU A 282 -22.85 1.35 -9.97
C LEU A 282 -21.67 0.62 -10.62
N ILE A 283 -21.16 1.17 -11.71
CA ILE A 283 -20.08 0.61 -12.51
C ILE A 283 -18.81 1.43 -12.26
N VAL A 284 -17.85 0.80 -11.59
CA VAL A 284 -16.55 1.36 -11.27
C VAL A 284 -15.50 0.56 -12.04
N ASN A 285 -15.09 1.09 -13.20
CA ASN A 285 -14.21 0.40 -14.14
C ASN A 285 -14.79 -0.97 -14.61
N GLU A 286 -14.18 -2.09 -14.22
CA GLU A 286 -14.69 -3.44 -14.53
C GLU A 286 -15.59 -4.01 -13.42
N THR A 287 -15.66 -3.36 -12.26
CA THR A 287 -16.44 -3.77 -11.09
C THR A 287 -17.87 -3.25 -11.21
N VAL A 288 -18.86 -4.13 -11.00
CA VAL A 288 -20.28 -3.77 -11.00
C VAL A 288 -20.85 -4.06 -9.61
N LEU A 289 -21.25 -3.00 -8.92
CA LEU A 289 -21.93 -3.04 -7.63
C LEU A 289 -23.43 -2.91 -7.84
N ILE A 290 -24.23 -3.67 -7.09
CA ILE A 290 -25.68 -3.75 -7.25
C ILE A 290 -26.34 -3.45 -5.90
N SER A 291 -27.18 -2.43 -5.87
CA SER A 291 -28.02 -2.13 -4.71
C SER A 291 -29.12 -3.18 -4.56
N ASN A 292 -29.26 -3.72 -3.35
CA ASN A 292 -30.22 -4.77 -3.02
C ASN A 292 -31.50 -4.22 -2.37
N GLY A 293 -31.86 -2.96 -2.61
CA GLY A 293 -32.98 -2.34 -1.93
C GLY A 293 -33.44 -1.04 -2.58
N MET A 294 -33.59 -0.01 -1.78
CA MET A 294 -33.88 1.34 -2.26
C MET A 294 -32.58 2.04 -2.68
N ALA A 295 -31.64 2.16 -1.74
CA ALA A 295 -30.31 2.73 -1.95
C ALA A 295 -29.34 1.98 -1.03
N ASP A 296 -28.14 1.74 -1.54
CA ASP A 296 -27.04 1.09 -0.83
C ASP A 296 -25.83 2.04 -0.88
N LEU A 297 -24.83 1.78 -0.04
CA LEU A 297 -23.59 2.56 -0.03
C LEU A 297 -22.46 1.85 -0.77
N ALA A 298 -21.54 2.63 -1.31
CA ALA A 298 -20.32 2.16 -1.93
C ALA A 298 -19.13 2.99 -1.45
N VAL A 299 -18.01 2.31 -1.27
CA VAL A 299 -16.70 2.91 -1.03
C VAL A 299 -15.78 2.48 -2.16
N ALA A 300 -15.10 3.44 -2.77
CA ALA A 300 -14.15 3.18 -3.83
C ALA A 300 -12.85 3.93 -3.59
N ARG A 301 -11.73 3.24 -3.80
CA ARG A 301 -10.41 3.84 -3.82
C ARG A 301 -10.03 4.21 -5.23
N TYR A 302 -9.44 5.38 -5.39
CA TYR A 302 -8.93 5.84 -6.67
C TYR A 302 -7.51 6.37 -6.52
N SER A 303 -6.81 6.47 -7.63
CA SER A 303 -5.45 6.96 -7.72
C SER A 303 -5.26 7.75 -9.00
N GLU A 304 -4.03 8.16 -9.28
CA GLU A 304 -3.71 8.79 -10.56
C GLU A 304 -3.91 7.89 -11.78
N PHE A 305 -3.96 6.57 -11.57
CA PHE A 305 -4.11 5.58 -12.63
C PHE A 305 -5.58 5.22 -12.90
N GLY A 306 -6.52 5.74 -12.11
CA GLY A 306 -7.95 5.46 -12.23
C GLY A 306 -8.53 4.90 -10.94
N TRP A 307 -9.57 4.07 -11.06
CA TRP A 307 -10.15 3.33 -9.94
C TRP A 307 -9.26 2.14 -9.58
N ASP A 308 -8.94 1.98 -8.30
CA ASP A 308 -8.15 0.86 -7.79
C ASP A 308 -9.05 -0.31 -7.42
N TRP A 309 -10.06 -0.07 -6.59
CA TRP A 309 -11.08 -1.04 -6.19
C TRP A 309 -12.37 -0.33 -5.75
N ALA A 310 -13.46 -1.09 -5.66
CA ALA A 310 -14.74 -0.62 -5.13
C ALA A 310 -15.49 -1.75 -4.42
N ILE A 311 -16.08 -1.44 -3.26
CA ILE A 311 -16.91 -2.33 -2.45
C ILE A 311 -18.25 -1.66 -2.13
N SER A 312 -19.25 -2.45 -1.77
CA SER A 312 -20.57 -1.94 -1.37
C SER A 312 -21.07 -2.66 -0.13
N ALA A 313 -21.92 -1.98 0.64
CA ALA A 313 -22.70 -2.56 1.72
C ALA A 313 -24.15 -2.09 1.63
N GLY A 314 -25.06 -2.89 2.17
CA GLY A 314 -26.48 -2.56 2.15
C GLY A 314 -27.39 -3.76 2.33
N GLY A 315 -28.68 -3.51 2.19
CA GLY A 315 -29.75 -4.45 2.46
C GLY A 315 -31.02 -4.14 1.67
N PRO A 316 -32.18 -4.70 2.07
CA PRO A 316 -33.44 -4.46 1.39
C PRO A 316 -34.03 -3.07 1.63
N GLY A 317 -33.46 -2.31 2.58
CA GLY A 317 -33.91 -0.98 2.97
C GLY A 317 -33.21 0.14 2.22
N GLN A 318 -33.04 1.26 2.91
CA GLN A 318 -32.21 2.39 2.48
C GLN A 318 -31.03 2.44 3.43
N ASP A 319 -29.85 2.37 2.86
CA ASP A 319 -28.58 2.36 3.56
C ASP A 319 -27.71 3.44 2.91
N LEU A 320 -27.49 4.55 3.64
CA LEU A 320 -26.81 5.73 3.13
C LEU A 320 -25.50 5.97 3.87
N VAL A 321 -24.50 6.48 3.15
CA VAL A 321 -23.26 7.00 3.71
C VAL A 321 -23.29 8.53 3.59
N TRP A 322 -22.91 9.21 4.66
CA TRP A 322 -22.96 10.66 4.75
C TRP A 322 -21.57 11.27 4.71
N ASP A 323 -20.64 10.68 5.46
CA ASP A 323 -19.30 11.22 5.61
C ASP A 323 -18.28 10.09 5.80
N CYS A 324 -17.01 10.42 5.58
CA CYS A 324 -15.88 9.58 5.91
C CYS A 324 -14.73 10.42 6.46
N ASP A 325 -13.81 9.76 7.15
CA ASP A 325 -12.53 10.36 7.50
C ASP A 325 -11.43 9.28 7.53
N GLY A 326 -10.19 9.70 7.32
CA GLY A 326 -9.05 8.79 7.26
C GLY A 326 -8.49 8.46 8.64
N LEU A 327 -8.15 7.19 8.84
CA LEU A 327 -7.37 6.79 10.01
C LEU A 327 -5.93 7.29 9.87
N SER A 328 -5.30 7.62 11.00
CA SER A 328 -3.88 8.01 11.07
C SER A 328 -2.93 6.93 10.54
N THR A 329 -3.41 5.68 10.50
CA THR A 329 -2.73 4.51 9.94
C THR A 329 -3.14 4.27 8.48
N SER A 330 -3.85 3.17 8.19
CA SER A 330 -4.34 2.79 6.86
C SER A 330 -5.84 2.64 6.85
N GLY A 331 -6.48 3.03 5.74
CA GLY A 331 -7.92 2.88 5.59
C GLY A 331 -8.69 4.10 6.10
N ILE A 332 -10.01 3.96 6.13
CA ILE A 332 -10.94 5.04 6.47
C ILE A 332 -12.04 4.51 7.38
N GLU A 333 -12.64 5.41 8.16
CA GLU A 333 -13.94 5.17 8.78
C GLU A 333 -15.03 5.93 8.02
N ILE A 334 -16.20 5.33 7.92
CA ILE A 334 -17.39 5.93 7.30
C ILE A 334 -18.55 5.95 8.28
N VAL A 335 -19.40 6.95 8.15
CA VAL A 335 -20.64 7.06 8.94
C VAL A 335 -21.86 7.18 8.07
N GLY A 336 -22.98 6.68 8.59
CA GLY A 336 -24.25 6.90 7.95
C GLY A 336 -25.45 6.29 8.65
N GLU A 337 -26.42 5.89 7.83
CA GLU A 337 -27.69 5.33 8.29
C GLU A 337 -28.05 4.03 7.56
N PHE A 338 -28.79 3.16 8.24
CA PHE A 338 -29.35 1.95 7.65
C PHE A 338 -30.80 1.75 8.06
N ASN A 339 -31.57 1.08 7.21
CA ASN A 339 -32.97 0.74 7.50
C ASN A 339 -33.22 -0.76 7.34
N GLY A 340 -33.66 -1.39 8.42
CA GLY A 340 -33.84 -2.84 8.44
C GLY A 340 -32.53 -3.54 8.77
N ASN A 341 -32.03 -4.39 7.87
CA ASN A 341 -30.79 -5.13 8.09
C ASN A 341 -29.85 -4.97 6.87
N ALA A 342 -28.61 -4.58 7.11
CA ALA A 342 -27.60 -4.35 6.09
C ALA A 342 -26.42 -5.32 6.25
N SER A 343 -25.77 -5.66 5.14
CA SER A 343 -24.62 -6.56 5.09
C SER A 343 -23.36 -5.80 4.68
N PHE A 344 -22.29 -6.00 5.44
CA PHE A 344 -20.94 -5.44 5.28
C PHE A 344 -19.93 -6.60 5.28
N ASP A 345 -20.05 -7.52 4.32
CA ASP A 345 -19.38 -8.84 4.29
C ASP A 345 -17.95 -8.87 4.89
N PRO A 346 -17.69 -9.62 6.00
CA PRO A 346 -18.55 -10.61 6.66
C PRO A 346 -19.47 -10.06 7.77
N LEU A 347 -19.42 -8.75 8.05
CA LEU A 347 -20.18 -8.08 9.10
C LEU A 347 -21.64 -7.85 8.68
N TYR A 348 -22.53 -7.64 9.65
CA TYR A 348 -23.95 -7.38 9.40
C TYR A 348 -24.57 -6.59 10.55
N THR A 349 -25.56 -5.75 10.23
CA THR A 349 -26.35 -5.05 11.24
C THR A 349 -27.46 -5.94 11.79
N GLU A 350 -27.92 -5.62 13.01
CA GLU A 350 -29.14 -6.22 13.53
C GLU A 350 -30.39 -5.72 12.79
N GLN A 351 -31.52 -6.39 12.98
CA GLN A 351 -32.78 -5.93 12.40
C GLN A 351 -33.27 -4.66 13.11
N SER A 352 -33.18 -3.52 12.43
CA SER A 352 -33.78 -2.25 12.83
C SER A 352 -35.30 -2.20 12.62
N ASN A 353 -35.98 -1.41 13.45
CA ASN A 353 -37.37 -0.96 13.26
C ASN A 353 -37.43 0.55 13.00
N GLY A 354 -36.54 1.07 12.17
CA GLY A 354 -36.42 2.49 11.89
C GLY A 354 -35.23 2.77 10.98
N ILE A 355 -34.74 3.99 11.07
CA ILE A 355 -33.44 4.40 10.53
C ILE A 355 -32.52 4.47 11.75
N ASP A 356 -31.47 3.65 11.75
CA ASP A 356 -30.45 3.62 12.81
C ASP A 356 -29.10 4.03 12.21
N LEU A 357 -28.17 4.48 13.06
CA LEU A 357 -26.86 4.92 12.61
C LEU A 357 -25.83 3.78 12.64
N PHE A 358 -24.80 3.91 11.80
CA PHE A 358 -23.61 3.05 11.84
C PHE A 358 -22.32 3.89 11.72
N VAL A 359 -21.25 3.31 12.25
CA VAL A 359 -19.84 3.66 11.99
C VAL A 359 -19.18 2.38 11.46
N ALA A 360 -18.46 2.45 10.36
CA ALA A 360 -17.83 1.28 9.75
C ALA A 360 -16.42 1.59 9.27
N GLU A 361 -15.49 0.67 9.53
CA GLU A 361 -14.10 0.79 9.11
C GLU A 361 -13.85 0.03 7.81
N VAL A 362 -13.08 0.66 6.91
CA VAL A 362 -12.67 0.10 5.63
C VAL A 362 -11.16 0.10 5.52
N SER A 363 -10.59 -1.10 5.35
CA SER A 363 -9.16 -1.27 5.10
C SER A 363 -8.72 -0.68 3.75
N GLN A 364 -7.44 -0.28 3.67
CA GLN A 364 -6.84 0.26 2.45
C GLN A 364 -6.88 -0.69 1.23
N ASP A 365 -6.91 -2.00 1.47
CA ASP A 365 -6.98 -3.03 0.42
C ASP A 365 -8.42 -3.36 -0.03
N GLY A 366 -9.44 -2.75 0.58
CA GLY A 366 -10.84 -2.89 0.16
C GLY A 366 -11.59 -4.05 0.82
N GLY A 367 -11.74 -3.97 2.15
CA GLY A 367 -12.58 -4.87 2.94
C GLY A 367 -13.08 -4.20 4.22
N TRP A 368 -14.27 -4.60 4.66
CA TRP A 368 -14.89 -4.15 5.91
C TRP A 368 -14.16 -4.76 7.10
N VAL A 369 -13.63 -3.91 7.99
CA VAL A 369 -12.82 -4.32 9.15
C VAL A 369 -13.69 -4.37 10.40
N ASP A 370 -14.40 -3.28 10.68
CA ASP A 370 -15.29 -3.16 11.84
C ASP A 370 -16.62 -2.47 11.51
N LEU A 371 -17.60 -2.65 12.39
CA LEU A 371 -18.95 -2.10 12.27
C LEU A 371 -19.58 -1.89 13.66
N VAL A 372 -19.76 -0.63 14.03
CA VAL A 372 -20.50 -0.19 15.21
C VAL A 372 -21.88 0.30 14.78
N THR A 373 -22.93 -0.13 15.49
CA THR A 373 -24.30 0.34 15.24
C THR A 373 -24.94 0.81 16.53
N VAL A 374 -25.70 1.91 16.46
CA VAL A 374 -26.50 2.41 17.58
C VAL A 374 -27.94 2.56 17.13
N ALA A 375 -28.88 2.03 17.91
CA ALA A 375 -30.30 2.06 17.63
C ALA A 375 -31.09 2.67 18.81
N GLY A 376 -32.04 3.55 18.51
CA GLY A 376 -32.88 4.25 19.47
C GLY A 376 -34.36 3.92 19.35
N ASN A 377 -35.19 4.85 19.85
CA ASN A 377 -36.66 4.77 19.70
C ASN A 377 -37.19 5.71 18.60
N GLY A 378 -36.32 6.46 17.94
CA GLY A 378 -36.64 7.43 16.88
C GLY A 378 -35.98 7.04 15.56
N MET A 379 -35.64 8.06 14.79
CA MET A 379 -34.68 7.95 13.69
C MET A 379 -33.36 8.52 14.17
N GLU A 380 -32.29 7.80 13.89
CA GLU A 380 -30.93 8.17 14.25
C GLU A 380 -30.02 8.06 13.03
N ARG A 381 -29.26 9.12 12.76
CA ARG A 381 -28.36 9.21 11.60
C ARG A 381 -27.08 9.87 12.04
N ALA A 382 -25.94 9.25 11.74
CA ALA A 382 -24.65 9.91 11.80
C ALA A 382 -24.39 10.64 10.47
N THR A 383 -24.04 11.92 10.54
CA THR A 383 -23.84 12.79 9.36
C THR A 383 -22.43 13.33 9.23
N GLY A 384 -21.61 13.24 10.28
CA GLY A 384 -20.22 13.68 10.24
C GLY A 384 -19.33 12.84 11.14
N ILE A 385 -18.10 12.62 10.70
CA ILE A 385 -17.05 11.91 11.43
C ILE A 385 -15.73 12.66 11.28
N ALA A 386 -14.93 12.73 12.34
CA ALA A 386 -13.60 13.31 12.26
C ALA A 386 -12.69 12.73 13.36
N HIS A 387 -11.42 12.50 13.03
CA HIS A 387 -10.38 12.04 13.95
C HIS A 387 -9.47 13.20 14.36
N ASN A 388 -9.07 13.25 15.63
CA ASN A 388 -8.01 14.15 16.06
C ASN A 388 -6.62 13.49 15.96
N GLU A 389 -5.56 14.26 16.22
CA GLU A 389 -4.19 13.75 16.18
C GLU A 389 -3.90 12.74 17.31
N GLN A 390 -4.73 12.70 18.35
CA GLN A 390 -4.67 11.79 19.49
C GLN A 390 -5.38 10.45 19.24
N GLY A 391 -6.02 10.26 18.08
CA GLY A 391 -6.74 9.04 17.73
C GLY A 391 -8.20 8.98 18.16
N SER A 392 -8.73 9.98 18.86
CA SER A 392 -10.17 10.01 19.19
C SER A 392 -11.02 10.18 17.92
N THR A 393 -12.01 9.31 17.75
CA THR A 393 -13.04 9.44 16.71
C THR A 393 -14.24 10.20 17.25
N PHE A 394 -14.57 11.35 16.64
CA PHE A 394 -15.79 12.10 16.95
C PHE A 394 -16.86 11.83 15.91
N VAL A 395 -18.09 11.59 16.38
CA VAL A 395 -19.26 11.36 15.52
C VAL A 395 -20.36 12.35 15.88
N THR A 396 -20.92 13.00 14.87
CA THR A 396 -22.10 13.87 15.01
C THR A 396 -23.23 13.42 14.11
N GLY A 397 -24.44 13.85 14.45
CA GLY A 397 -25.61 13.56 13.64
C GLY A 397 -26.90 14.02 14.29
N VAL A 398 -28.00 13.40 13.87
CA VAL A 398 -29.35 13.73 14.34
C VAL A 398 -30.01 12.59 15.09
N ILE A 399 -30.80 12.96 16.10
CA ILE A 399 -31.73 12.07 16.79
C ILE A 399 -33.14 12.65 16.75
N SER A 400 -34.14 11.81 16.54
CA SER A 400 -35.56 12.20 16.56
C SER A 400 -36.33 11.63 17.77
N GLY A 401 -35.59 11.03 18.72
CA GLY A 401 -36.12 10.40 19.91
C GLY A 401 -34.99 10.04 20.87
N ASN A 402 -35.33 9.41 21.99
CA ASN A 402 -34.32 9.00 22.96
C ASN A 402 -33.36 7.95 22.37
N LEU A 403 -32.07 8.22 22.50
CA LEU A 403 -30.95 7.38 22.07
C LEU A 403 -30.04 7.09 23.27
N THR A 404 -29.55 5.86 23.40
CA THR A 404 -28.52 5.51 24.39
C THR A 404 -27.24 5.19 23.63
N ILE A 405 -26.18 5.96 23.91
CA ILE A 405 -24.83 5.78 23.36
C ILE A 405 -23.91 5.50 24.55
N GLY A 406 -23.28 4.33 24.59
CA GLY A 406 -22.51 3.90 25.77
C GLY A 406 -23.35 3.93 27.05
N ASP A 407 -22.86 4.65 28.07
CA ASP A 407 -23.56 4.86 29.34
C ASP A 407 -24.49 6.10 29.32
N ASP A 408 -24.42 6.93 28.28
CA ASP A 408 -25.17 8.18 28.16
C ASP A 408 -26.53 7.94 27.49
N THR A 409 -27.56 8.59 28.03
CA THR A 409 -28.91 8.57 27.45
C THR A 409 -29.30 9.98 27.03
N LEU A 410 -29.31 10.18 25.72
CA LEU A 410 -29.74 11.41 25.07
C LEU A 410 -31.27 11.44 25.06
N VAL A 411 -31.82 12.59 25.42
CA VAL A 411 -33.26 12.83 25.45
C VAL A 411 -33.58 13.81 24.34
N ASP A 412 -34.61 13.49 23.57
CA ASP A 412 -35.25 14.42 22.65
C ASP A 412 -35.73 15.66 23.43
N ILE A 413 -35.18 16.82 23.07
CA ILE A 413 -35.28 18.09 23.79
C ILE A 413 -36.70 18.64 23.71
N ASP A 414 -37.40 18.41 22.61
CA ASP A 414 -38.79 18.85 22.41
C ASP A 414 -39.80 17.89 23.04
N GLY A 415 -39.39 16.63 23.23
CA GLY A 415 -40.12 15.55 23.91
C GLY A 415 -41.22 14.91 23.07
N TYR A 416 -41.18 15.10 21.76
CA TYR A 416 -42.03 14.47 20.75
C TYR A 416 -41.17 13.60 19.82
N ASN A 417 -41.18 12.29 20.08
CA ASN A 417 -40.68 11.32 19.10
C ASN A 417 -41.46 11.40 17.78
N ASP A 418 -41.02 12.26 16.87
CA ASP A 418 -41.56 12.45 15.55
C ASP A 418 -40.45 12.48 14.50
N GLU A 419 -40.82 12.38 13.23
CA GLU A 419 -39.88 12.29 12.11
C GLU A 419 -39.61 13.66 11.46
N ASN A 420 -39.87 14.77 12.16
CA ASN A 420 -39.79 16.12 11.60
C ASN A 420 -39.05 17.14 12.48
N HIS A 421 -38.81 16.83 13.75
CA HIS A 421 -37.99 17.60 14.66
C HIS A 421 -36.82 16.71 15.09
N PHE A 422 -35.62 17.24 14.90
CA PHE A 422 -34.38 16.53 15.15
C PHE A 422 -33.53 17.38 16.07
N ASP A 423 -32.80 16.72 16.95
CA ASP A 423 -31.76 17.31 17.78
C ASP A 423 -30.39 16.81 17.32
N ILE A 424 -29.38 17.64 17.53
CA ILE A 424 -27.98 17.32 17.25
C ILE A 424 -27.47 16.40 18.36
N PHE A 425 -26.71 15.36 18.01
CA PHE A 425 -25.83 14.68 18.95
C PHE A 425 -24.36 14.85 18.58
N LEU A 426 -23.49 14.80 19.57
CA LEU A 426 -22.04 14.71 19.43
C LEU A 426 -21.55 13.65 20.41
N ALA A 427 -20.70 12.74 19.95
CA ALA A 427 -20.19 11.64 20.74
C ALA A 427 -18.74 11.32 20.36
N GLU A 428 -18.02 10.69 21.28
CA GLU A 428 -16.66 10.20 21.06
C GLU A 428 -16.65 8.66 21.12
N LEU A 429 -16.05 8.07 20.09
CA LEU A 429 -15.83 6.64 19.92
C LEU A 429 -14.33 6.37 20.09
N LEU A 430 -14.00 5.35 20.88
CA LEU A 430 -12.63 4.90 21.10
C LEU A 430 -12.26 3.77 20.12
N ASP A 431 -10.96 3.55 19.93
CA ASP A 431 -10.40 2.52 19.04
C ASP A 431 -10.83 1.08 19.40
N ASP A 432 -11.25 0.83 20.65
CA ASP A 432 -11.82 -0.46 21.07
C ASP A 432 -13.31 -0.61 20.72
N ASN A 433 -13.85 0.31 19.92
CA ASN A 433 -15.25 0.46 19.52
C ASN A 433 -16.22 0.71 20.68
N THR A 434 -15.72 1.19 21.82
CA THR A 434 -16.59 1.62 22.92
C THR A 434 -16.84 3.13 22.87
N TRP A 435 -18.07 3.51 23.20
CA TRP A 435 -18.45 4.91 23.26
C TRP A 435 -18.00 5.53 24.58
N GLU A 436 -17.25 6.60 24.48
CA GLU A 436 -16.65 7.26 25.65
C GLU A 436 -17.67 8.15 26.37
N TRP A 437 -18.33 9.02 25.60
CA TRP A 437 -19.40 9.92 26.05
C TRP A 437 -20.29 10.32 24.88
N ALA A 438 -21.49 10.81 25.19
CA ALA A 438 -22.37 11.44 24.23
C ALA A 438 -23.17 12.60 24.84
N ILE A 439 -23.38 13.66 24.06
CA ILE A 439 -24.20 14.81 24.42
C ILE A 439 -25.19 15.13 23.30
N SER A 440 -26.30 15.80 23.67
CA SER A 440 -27.24 16.38 22.72
C SER A 440 -27.30 17.90 22.82
N ALA A 441 -27.59 18.55 21.70
CA ALA A 441 -27.78 19.98 21.57
C ALA A 441 -28.93 20.26 20.58
N GLY A 442 -29.65 21.35 20.76
CA GLY A 442 -30.82 21.61 19.91
C GLY A 442 -31.95 22.32 20.63
N GLY A 443 -33.13 22.21 20.07
CA GLY A 443 -34.26 23.06 20.37
C GLY A 443 -35.61 22.36 20.30
N SER A 444 -36.66 23.17 20.11
CA SER A 444 -38.00 22.64 19.85
C SER A 444 -38.29 22.47 18.35
N GLY A 445 -37.25 22.45 17.53
CA GLY A 445 -37.32 22.59 16.09
C GLY A 445 -36.55 21.50 15.37
N HIS A 446 -36.17 21.78 14.13
CA HIS A 446 -35.25 20.95 13.36
C HIS A 446 -33.86 21.55 13.50
N ASP A 447 -33.01 20.87 14.26
CA ASP A 447 -31.60 21.18 14.48
C ASP A 447 -30.76 20.04 13.85
N GLU A 448 -29.83 20.37 12.97
CA GLU A 448 -29.06 19.37 12.21
C GLU A 448 -27.61 19.81 12.02
N PRO A 449 -26.62 18.95 12.34
CA PRO A 449 -25.23 19.23 12.03
C PRO A 449 -24.98 18.99 10.52
N THR A 450 -24.17 19.87 9.95
CA THR A 450 -23.86 19.94 8.51
C THR A 450 -22.40 19.63 8.21
N ALA A 451 -21.50 19.87 9.17
CA ALA A 451 -20.09 19.50 9.08
C ALA A 451 -19.51 19.32 10.48
N LEU A 452 -18.56 18.39 10.61
CA LEU A 452 -17.75 18.16 11.80
C LEU A 452 -16.28 18.28 11.41
N GLU A 453 -15.54 19.07 12.16
CA GLU A 453 -14.13 19.36 11.90
C GLU A 453 -13.38 19.37 13.23
N ILE A 454 -12.06 19.18 13.19
CA ILE A 454 -11.23 19.20 14.38
C ILE A 454 -10.49 20.52 14.48
N ALA A 455 -10.58 21.14 15.65
CA ALA A 455 -9.83 22.35 15.96
C ALA A 455 -8.35 22.03 16.18
N THR A 456 -7.49 23.06 16.15
CA THR A 456 -6.03 22.87 16.31
C THR A 456 -5.60 22.31 17.67
N ASP A 457 -6.51 22.31 18.63
CA ASP A 457 -6.36 21.74 19.98
C ASP A 457 -7.13 20.41 20.13
N GLY A 458 -7.33 19.69 19.01
CA GLY A 458 -8.00 18.39 18.91
C GLY A 458 -9.48 18.36 19.30
N SER A 459 -10.08 19.51 19.58
CA SER A 459 -11.47 19.61 20.03
C SER A 459 -12.46 19.63 18.86
N PRO A 460 -13.64 18.99 18.97
CA PRO A 460 -14.62 18.96 17.89
C PRO A 460 -15.29 20.32 17.64
N PHE A 461 -15.40 20.67 16.36
CA PHE A 461 -16.03 21.88 15.85
C PHE A 461 -17.20 21.52 14.93
N VAL A 462 -18.42 21.89 15.32
CA VAL A 462 -19.65 21.52 14.62
C VAL A 462 -20.25 22.75 13.93
N SER A 463 -20.54 22.63 12.64
CA SER A 463 -21.41 23.56 11.90
C SER A 463 -22.82 22.99 11.84
N TYR A 464 -23.85 23.80 12.09
CA TYR A 464 -25.22 23.31 12.14
C TYR A 464 -26.24 24.32 11.63
N ILE A 465 -27.39 23.82 11.22
CA ILE A 465 -28.59 24.59 10.93
C ILE A 465 -29.62 24.36 12.03
N PHE A 466 -30.47 25.35 12.26
CA PHE A 466 -31.57 25.20 13.20
C PHE A 466 -32.81 25.96 12.77
N ASN A 467 -33.98 25.49 13.21
CA ASN A 467 -35.22 26.25 13.22
C ASN A 467 -35.80 26.34 14.63
N GLY A 468 -36.49 27.44 14.94
CA GLY A 468 -37.04 27.66 16.28
C GLY A 468 -36.03 28.16 17.32
N ASP A 469 -36.36 27.95 18.60
CA ASP A 469 -35.46 28.30 19.71
C ASP A 469 -34.54 27.11 19.98
N THR A 470 -33.21 27.34 19.99
CA THR A 470 -32.18 26.31 20.17
C THR A 470 -31.25 26.63 21.33
N SER A 471 -30.71 25.60 21.97
CA SER A 471 -29.74 25.68 23.07
C SER A 471 -28.55 24.77 22.76
N VAL A 472 -27.40 25.41 22.50
CA VAL A 472 -26.13 24.72 22.22
C VAL A 472 -25.11 25.17 23.25
N ALA A 473 -24.53 24.21 23.98
CA ALA A 473 -23.73 24.44 25.18
C ALA A 473 -24.43 25.38 26.19
N SER A 474 -23.83 26.54 26.48
CA SER A 474 -24.38 27.56 27.40
C SER A 474 -25.12 28.70 26.68
N GLN A 475 -25.17 28.67 25.35
CA GLN A 475 -25.74 29.71 24.51
C GLN A 475 -27.15 29.34 24.05
N ASN A 476 -28.06 30.30 24.13
CA ASN A 476 -29.42 30.16 23.60
C ASN A 476 -29.58 31.09 22.40
N ALA A 477 -30.18 30.58 21.33
CA ALA A 477 -30.52 31.35 20.14
C ALA A 477 -32.00 31.16 19.76
N SER A 478 -32.53 32.15 19.06
CA SER A 478 -33.87 32.12 18.48
C SER A 478 -33.75 32.44 17.01
N THR A 479 -34.48 31.74 16.15
CA THR A 479 -34.46 32.08 14.72
C THR A 479 -35.02 33.48 14.42
N LEU A 480 -34.39 34.14 13.46
CA LEU A 480 -34.83 35.38 12.84
C LEU A 480 -35.79 35.12 11.67
N GLY A 481 -35.76 33.90 11.11
CA GLY A 481 -36.47 33.50 9.90
C GLY A 481 -36.93 32.05 9.90
N SER A 482 -36.60 31.33 8.82
CA SER A 482 -36.93 29.92 8.63
C SER A 482 -35.86 29.04 9.27
N PHE A 483 -34.79 28.76 8.53
CA PHE A 483 -33.59 28.12 9.04
C PHE A 483 -32.51 29.18 9.17
N ASP A 484 -31.83 29.18 10.30
CA ASP A 484 -30.65 29.97 10.58
C ASP A 484 -29.47 29.02 10.84
N VAL A 485 -28.28 29.59 11.01
CA VAL A 485 -27.02 28.85 11.03
C VAL A 485 -26.27 29.06 12.33
N GLY A 486 -25.51 28.06 12.74
CA GLY A 486 -24.68 28.11 13.92
C GLY A 486 -23.37 27.37 13.73
N ILE A 487 -22.39 27.79 14.53
CA ILE A 487 -21.08 27.16 14.65
C ILE A 487 -20.74 26.99 16.12
N TRP A 488 -20.18 25.84 16.48
CA TRP A 488 -19.95 25.46 17.87
C TRP A 488 -18.60 24.76 18.01
N LEU A 489 -17.70 25.36 18.79
CA LEU A 489 -16.48 24.73 19.27
C LEU A 489 -16.77 24.11 20.64
N TYR A 490 -16.66 22.78 20.75
CA TYR A 490 -16.83 22.06 22.00
C TYR A 490 -15.48 21.67 22.60
N GLN A 491 -15.13 22.29 23.73
CA GLN A 491 -13.89 22.02 24.46
C GLN A 491 -14.21 21.59 25.89
N THR A 492 -13.44 20.64 26.42
CA THR A 492 -13.53 20.13 27.79
C THR A 492 -12.13 19.90 28.37
N ASP A 493 -12.06 19.84 29.69
CA ASP A 493 -10.91 19.40 30.51
C ASP A 493 -11.57 18.53 31.60
N ARG A 494 -11.54 17.22 31.39
CA ARG A 494 -12.40 16.27 32.14
C ARG A 494 -11.78 15.84 33.45
N ASP A 495 -10.46 15.71 33.50
CA ASP A 495 -9.73 15.28 34.68
C ASP A 495 -9.18 16.46 35.52
N ASP A 496 -9.46 17.69 35.10
CA ASP A 496 -9.10 18.96 35.74
C ASP A 496 -7.57 19.13 35.92
N ASP A 497 -6.76 18.59 35.01
CA ASP A 497 -5.31 18.73 35.05
C ASP A 497 -4.78 20.03 34.42
N GLY A 498 -5.64 20.71 33.65
CA GLY A 498 -5.39 21.99 33.00
C GLY A 498 -4.91 21.91 31.55
N ILE A 499 -4.88 20.71 30.96
CA ILE A 499 -4.79 20.44 29.52
C ILE A 499 -6.21 20.19 29.00
N LEU A 500 -6.50 20.58 27.76
CA LEU A 500 -7.81 20.32 27.16
C LEU A 500 -7.85 18.87 26.66
N ASP A 501 -9.01 18.21 26.73
CA ASP A 501 -9.17 16.80 26.32
C ASP A 501 -8.64 16.55 24.89
N GLY A 502 -8.78 17.53 23.97
CA GLY A 502 -8.24 17.42 22.60
C GLY A 502 -6.73 17.66 22.46
N GLU A 503 -6.02 18.09 23.50
CA GLU A 503 -4.55 18.17 23.54
C GLU A 503 -3.94 17.20 24.57
N ASP A 504 -4.78 16.50 25.33
CA ASP A 504 -4.40 15.65 26.45
C ASP A 504 -4.15 14.23 25.97
N ASN A 505 -2.94 13.72 26.16
CA ASN A 505 -2.60 12.33 25.84
C ASN A 505 -3.11 11.32 26.88
N CYS A 506 -3.70 11.80 27.98
CA CYS A 506 -4.46 11.01 28.94
C CYS A 506 -5.71 11.75 29.43
N PRO A 507 -6.75 11.98 28.58
CA PRO A 507 -7.92 12.83 28.87
C PRO A 507 -8.76 12.50 30.12
N ARG A 508 -8.44 11.39 30.80
CA ARG A 508 -9.13 10.88 31.99
C ARG A 508 -8.21 10.73 33.21
N ILE A 509 -6.90 10.85 33.04
CA ILE A 509 -5.91 10.61 34.08
C ILE A 509 -4.97 11.80 34.17
N SER A 510 -5.24 12.62 35.19
CA SER A 510 -4.51 13.87 35.41
C SER A 510 -2.99 13.67 35.38
N ASN A 511 -2.37 14.19 34.32
CA ASN A 511 -0.96 13.95 34.02
C ASN A 511 -0.24 15.19 33.47
N MET A 512 -0.67 16.42 33.78
CA MET A 512 -0.08 17.78 33.63
C MET A 512 1.25 17.98 32.86
N ALA A 513 2.24 17.11 33.06
CA ALA A 513 3.50 17.08 32.34
C ALA A 513 3.41 16.46 30.93
N GLN A 514 2.34 15.71 30.61
CA GLN A 514 2.09 15.07 29.31
C GLN A 514 3.31 14.26 28.86
N ALA A 515 3.78 13.38 29.76
CA ALA A 515 4.87 12.47 29.43
C ALA A 515 4.33 11.37 28.50
N ASN A 516 5.15 10.95 27.56
CA ASN A 516 4.90 9.94 26.54
C ASN A 516 6.29 9.48 26.07
N TYR A 517 6.72 8.32 26.58
CA TYR A 517 8.10 7.86 26.47
C TYR A 517 8.38 7.24 25.11
N ASP A 518 7.47 6.44 24.60
CA ASP A 518 7.58 5.69 23.35
C ASP A 518 7.30 6.54 22.10
N GLY A 519 6.37 7.49 22.19
CA GLY A 519 5.93 8.37 21.12
C GLY A 519 4.59 8.01 20.50
N ASP A 520 3.78 7.13 21.09
CA ASP A 520 2.45 6.76 20.56
C ASP A 520 1.34 7.76 20.94
N LEU A 521 0.07 7.34 20.89
CA LEU A 521 -1.07 8.22 21.14
C LEU A 521 -1.37 8.38 22.63
N GLU A 522 -0.98 7.40 23.43
CA GLU A 522 -1.21 7.34 24.86
C GLU A 522 -0.05 8.01 25.63
N GLY A 523 -0.34 8.63 26.77
CA GLY A 523 0.72 9.14 27.65
C GLY A 523 1.10 8.15 28.73
N ASP A 524 2.31 8.25 29.31
CA ASP A 524 2.84 7.36 30.36
C ASP A 524 1.90 7.12 31.58
N ALA A 525 0.87 7.96 31.75
CA ALA A 525 -0.07 7.85 32.86
C ALA A 525 -1.26 6.93 32.56
N CYS A 526 -1.54 6.67 31.30
CA CYS A 526 -2.70 5.92 30.80
C CYS A 526 -2.33 4.87 29.75
N ASP A 527 -1.12 4.94 29.20
CA ASP A 527 -0.46 3.86 28.51
C ASP A 527 -0.27 2.66 29.47
N ILE A 528 -0.28 1.47 28.91
CA ILE A 528 -0.08 0.21 29.61
C ILE A 528 1.29 -0.41 29.33
N ASP A 529 2.02 0.10 28.34
CA ASP A 529 3.31 -0.36 27.82
C ASP A 529 4.12 0.86 27.36
N ASP A 530 4.71 1.57 28.33
CA ASP A 530 5.33 2.90 28.16
C ASP A 530 6.51 2.93 27.16
N ASP A 531 7.11 1.79 26.77
CA ASP A 531 8.21 1.70 25.80
C ASP A 531 7.93 0.82 24.57
N ASN A 532 6.74 0.22 24.52
CA ASN A 532 6.16 -0.54 23.41
C ASN A 532 6.98 -1.78 23.02
N ASP A 533 7.51 -2.49 24.01
CA ASP A 533 8.24 -3.75 23.83
C ASP A 533 7.35 -5.01 23.89
N GLY A 534 6.06 -4.85 24.23
CA GLY A 534 5.06 -5.91 24.32
C GLY A 534 4.81 -6.47 25.72
N ILE A 535 5.53 -5.99 26.75
CA ILE A 535 5.29 -6.31 28.16
C ILE A 535 4.68 -5.09 28.85
N THR A 536 3.56 -5.29 29.53
CA THR A 536 2.93 -4.16 30.23
C THR A 536 3.77 -3.68 31.41
N ASP A 537 3.76 -2.39 31.75
CA ASP A 537 4.54 -1.80 32.86
C ASP A 537 4.38 -2.52 34.21
N ALA A 538 3.24 -3.19 34.43
CA ALA A 538 2.96 -3.93 35.66
C ALA A 538 3.78 -5.22 35.80
N PHE A 539 4.31 -5.74 34.69
CA PHE A 539 5.13 -6.93 34.57
C PHE A 539 6.52 -6.62 34.00
N ASP A 540 6.79 -5.35 33.68
CA ASP A 540 8.05 -4.87 33.14
C ASP A 540 8.93 -4.24 34.23
N ASP A 541 10.11 -4.82 34.47
CA ASP A 541 11.12 -4.30 35.41
C ASP A 541 11.92 -3.11 34.82
N CYS A 542 11.86 -2.95 33.49
CA CYS A 542 12.46 -1.94 32.65
C CYS A 542 11.45 -1.04 31.92
N SER A 543 10.29 -0.74 32.51
CA SER A 543 9.17 0.06 31.93
C SER A 543 9.45 1.39 31.22
N LEU A 544 10.69 1.88 31.18
CA LEU A 544 11.14 3.01 30.35
C LEU A 544 12.49 2.64 29.72
N GLY A 545 12.52 1.49 29.05
CA GLY A 545 13.70 0.77 28.56
C GLY A 545 14.13 1.20 27.16
N GLU A 546 14.89 0.34 26.48
CA GLU A 546 15.26 0.59 25.08
C GLU A 546 14.04 0.43 24.16
N LYS A 547 13.86 1.35 23.22
CA LYS A 547 12.73 1.29 22.26
C LYS A 547 13.09 0.57 20.97
N ASN A 548 12.09 0.08 20.24
CA ASN A 548 12.20 -0.58 18.92
C ASN A 548 12.75 -2.03 18.96
N TRP A 549 12.34 -2.80 19.96
CA TRP A 549 12.50 -4.24 20.01
C TRP A 549 11.22 -4.85 20.61
N PHE A 550 11.11 -6.17 20.65
CA PHE A 550 9.99 -6.84 21.31
C PHE A 550 10.55 -7.87 22.29
N SER A 551 9.93 -8.00 23.46
CA SER A 551 10.20 -9.09 24.39
C SER A 551 9.79 -10.42 23.77
N GLU A 552 10.78 -11.27 23.50
CA GLU A 552 10.65 -12.62 22.98
C GLU A 552 11.69 -13.51 23.67
N GLU A 553 11.47 -14.84 23.75
CA GLU A 553 12.39 -15.80 24.40
C GLU A 553 13.86 -15.74 23.92
N SER A 554 14.14 -15.06 22.79
CA SER A 554 15.50 -14.92 22.23
C SER A 554 16.16 -13.56 22.50
N THR A 555 15.42 -12.61 23.05
CA THR A 555 15.84 -11.22 23.32
C THR A 555 15.59 -10.77 24.75
N ASP A 556 14.72 -11.48 25.47
CA ASP A 556 14.36 -11.32 26.88
C ASP A 556 14.03 -12.73 27.42
N HIS A 557 14.98 -13.34 28.13
CA HIS A 557 14.94 -14.76 28.49
C HIS A 557 13.97 -15.06 29.63
N ASP A 558 13.84 -14.17 30.61
CA ASP A 558 12.89 -14.33 31.72
C ASP A 558 11.55 -13.61 31.52
N SER A 559 11.43 -12.85 30.43
CA SER A 559 10.23 -12.13 30.00
C SER A 559 9.80 -11.04 30.98
N ASP A 560 10.78 -10.34 31.55
CA ASP A 560 10.56 -9.24 32.50
C ASP A 560 10.54 -7.86 31.84
N GLY A 561 10.59 -7.76 30.51
CA GLY A 561 10.61 -6.49 29.76
C GLY A 561 11.98 -5.82 29.71
N CYS A 562 13.01 -6.44 30.27
CA CYS A 562 14.38 -5.99 30.14
C CYS A 562 15.09 -6.75 29.02
N ARG A 563 15.74 -6.03 28.11
CA ARG A 563 16.50 -6.65 27.03
C ARG A 563 17.83 -7.25 27.53
N ASP A 564 17.99 -8.57 27.43
CA ASP A 564 19.21 -9.37 27.79
C ASP A 564 20.52 -8.66 27.37
N ALA A 565 20.55 -8.16 26.14
CA ALA A 565 21.78 -7.67 25.53
C ALA A 565 22.30 -6.34 26.12
N THR A 566 21.45 -5.58 26.82
CA THR A 566 21.69 -4.15 27.06
C THR A 566 21.27 -3.62 28.42
N GLU A 567 20.11 -4.02 28.93
CA GLU A 567 19.51 -3.41 30.12
C GLU A 567 19.09 -4.39 31.21
N ASP A 568 18.86 -5.65 30.84
CA ASP A 568 18.85 -6.74 31.81
C ASP A 568 20.26 -6.98 32.35
N PHE A 569 20.34 -7.33 33.64
CA PHE A 569 21.57 -7.67 34.33
C PHE A 569 21.51 -9.06 34.98
N ASP A 570 20.38 -9.77 34.90
CA ASP A 570 20.11 -11.06 35.54
C ASP A 570 19.15 -11.90 34.67
N ASP A 571 19.58 -12.28 33.45
CA ASP A 571 18.71 -12.79 32.36
C ASP A 571 17.78 -13.98 32.76
N ASP A 572 18.11 -14.75 33.80
CA ASP A 572 17.29 -15.88 34.29
C ASP A 572 16.74 -15.72 35.73
N GLU A 573 16.83 -14.52 36.29
CA GLU A 573 16.26 -14.14 37.59
C GLU A 573 16.77 -14.98 38.80
N ASP A 574 17.96 -15.57 38.67
CA ASP A 574 18.53 -16.48 39.65
C ASP A 574 19.24 -15.80 40.84
N THR A 575 19.37 -14.46 40.76
CA THR A 575 20.06 -13.54 41.67
C THR A 575 21.57 -13.35 41.47
N ILE A 576 22.16 -13.97 40.44
CA ILE A 576 23.56 -13.87 40.07
C ILE A 576 23.69 -13.14 38.72
N PHE A 577 24.03 -11.85 38.80
CA PHE A 577 24.20 -11.05 37.58
C PHE A 577 25.12 -11.68 36.52
N ASP A 578 24.76 -11.58 35.24
CA ASP A 578 25.35 -12.29 34.09
C ASP A 578 26.88 -12.15 34.00
N TYR A 579 27.41 -10.99 34.39
CA TYR A 579 28.86 -10.77 34.35
C TYR A 579 29.65 -11.66 35.35
N ASN A 580 28.99 -12.23 36.35
CA ASN A 580 29.53 -13.23 37.27
C ASN A 580 28.89 -14.61 37.11
N ASP A 581 27.88 -14.75 36.25
CA ASP A 581 27.19 -15.99 35.97
C ASP A 581 27.91 -16.78 34.86
N LEU A 582 28.06 -18.10 35.05
CA LEU A 582 28.55 -19.01 34.01
C LEU A 582 27.42 -19.64 33.18
N CYS A 583 26.18 -19.52 33.64
CA CYS A 583 24.93 -19.96 33.05
C CYS A 583 23.88 -18.82 32.99
N PRO A 584 24.13 -17.66 32.34
CA PRO A 584 23.20 -16.52 32.35
C PRO A 584 21.78 -16.84 31.86
N LEU A 585 21.64 -17.76 30.89
CA LEU A 585 20.35 -18.18 30.34
C LEU A 585 19.85 -19.48 31.00
N GLY A 586 20.06 -19.60 32.31
CA GLY A 586 19.66 -20.76 33.09
C GLY A 586 18.13 -20.86 33.28
N PRO A 587 17.65 -21.80 34.11
CA PRO A 587 16.23 -21.96 34.34
C PRO A 587 15.62 -20.76 35.09
N VAL A 588 14.81 -19.99 34.37
CA VAL A 588 14.11 -18.80 34.88
C VAL A 588 13.49 -18.99 36.27
N GLY A 589 13.85 -18.12 37.20
CA GLY A 589 13.31 -18.06 38.56
C GLY A 589 13.81 -19.16 39.51
N TRP A 590 14.79 -19.97 39.09
CA TRP A 590 15.63 -20.71 40.04
C TRP A 590 16.36 -19.72 40.96
N LYS A 591 16.99 -20.19 42.05
CA LYS A 591 17.75 -19.28 42.92
C LYS A 591 19.03 -19.95 43.33
N SER A 592 20.17 -19.34 43.02
CA SER A 592 21.45 -19.81 43.50
C SER A 592 21.47 -19.84 45.04
N THR A 593 21.67 -21.03 45.60
CA THR A 593 21.81 -21.23 47.04
C THR A 593 23.06 -22.04 47.34
N PRO A 594 23.74 -21.82 48.49
CA PRO A 594 24.97 -22.56 48.82
C PRO A 594 24.82 -24.08 48.94
N GLU A 595 23.59 -24.60 48.89
CA GLU A 595 23.29 -26.03 48.91
C GLU A 595 23.14 -26.65 47.51
N GLU A 596 22.70 -25.87 46.53
CA GLU A 596 22.42 -26.32 45.15
C GLU A 596 23.40 -25.71 44.12
N ASP A 597 24.19 -24.71 44.53
CA ASP A 597 25.33 -24.11 43.82
C ASP A 597 26.43 -23.84 44.86
N ALA A 598 27.39 -24.75 44.96
CA ALA A 598 28.44 -24.70 45.96
C ALA A 598 29.51 -23.64 45.66
N GLU A 599 29.63 -23.22 44.41
CA GLU A 599 30.63 -22.30 43.88
C GLU A 599 30.15 -20.85 43.92
N GLY A 600 28.84 -20.64 43.82
CA GLY A 600 28.17 -19.36 43.64
C GLY A 600 28.41 -18.79 42.24
N ASP A 601 28.42 -19.63 41.21
CA ASP A 601 28.71 -19.24 39.83
C ASP A 601 27.47 -19.18 38.92
N GLY A 602 26.26 -19.31 39.50
CA GLY A 602 24.99 -19.20 38.78
C GLY A 602 24.58 -20.48 38.06
N CYS A 603 25.43 -21.51 38.07
CA CYS A 603 25.09 -22.82 37.55
C CYS A 603 24.61 -23.76 38.66
N ALA A 604 23.52 -24.50 38.43
CA ALA A 604 23.07 -25.54 39.35
C ALA A 604 24.03 -26.76 39.32
N ASP A 605 24.39 -27.28 40.50
CA ASP A 605 25.26 -28.47 40.69
C ASP A 605 24.56 -29.80 40.31
N ILE A 606 23.86 -29.84 39.17
CA ILE A 606 23.13 -31.00 38.65
C ILE A 606 23.86 -31.50 37.39
N ASP A 607 24.27 -32.77 37.41
CA ASP A 607 24.86 -33.50 36.28
C ASP A 607 24.10 -34.83 36.17
N THR A 608 23.19 -34.89 35.20
CA THR A 608 22.22 -35.97 35.03
C THR A 608 22.87 -37.23 34.46
N ASP A 609 23.88 -37.10 33.59
CA ASP A 609 24.48 -38.24 32.89
C ASP A 609 25.89 -38.64 33.38
N GLY A 610 26.50 -37.81 34.22
CA GLY A 610 27.73 -38.07 34.94
C GLY A 610 28.99 -37.84 34.11
N ASP A 611 28.98 -36.92 33.15
CA ASP A 611 30.07 -36.68 32.21
C ASP A 611 31.06 -35.56 32.60
N ASP A 612 30.86 -35.00 33.80
CA ASP A 612 31.58 -33.88 34.41
C ASP A 612 31.21 -32.48 33.83
N TRP A 613 30.15 -32.36 33.04
CA TRP A 613 29.43 -31.10 32.75
C TRP A 613 28.12 -31.03 33.53
N VAL A 614 27.75 -29.83 34.00
CA VAL A 614 26.43 -29.61 34.62
C VAL A 614 25.38 -29.49 33.52
N ASP A 615 24.15 -29.91 33.79
CA ASP A 615 23.05 -29.97 32.81
C ASP A 615 22.82 -28.64 32.05
N GLN A 616 23.12 -27.50 32.69
CA GLN A 616 22.98 -26.16 32.10
C GLN A 616 24.12 -25.78 31.15
N MET A 617 25.29 -26.41 31.29
CA MET A 617 26.48 -26.19 30.45
C MET A 617 26.72 -27.36 29.47
N ASP A 618 25.88 -28.38 29.52
CA ASP A 618 26.01 -29.60 28.73
C ASP A 618 25.12 -29.51 27.48
N ASN A 619 25.72 -29.54 26.30
CA ASN A 619 24.99 -29.57 25.04
C ASN A 619 24.31 -30.92 24.75
N CYS A 620 24.50 -31.93 25.60
CA CYS A 620 23.73 -33.17 25.66
C CYS A 620 23.42 -33.63 27.11
N PRO A 621 22.56 -32.92 27.87
CA PRO A 621 22.35 -33.11 29.32
C PRO A 621 21.92 -34.52 29.79
N SER A 622 21.63 -35.42 28.87
CA SER A 622 21.18 -36.79 29.18
C SER A 622 22.01 -37.87 28.48
N VAL A 623 23.03 -37.49 27.69
CA VAL A 623 23.85 -38.38 26.88
C VAL A 623 25.32 -37.98 27.00
N SER A 624 26.01 -38.68 27.92
CA SER A 624 27.41 -38.41 28.25
C SER A 624 28.30 -38.19 27.01
N ASN A 625 28.74 -36.96 26.84
CA ASN A 625 29.58 -36.49 25.75
C ASN A 625 30.67 -35.52 26.29
N PRO A 626 31.67 -36.00 27.06
CA PRO A 626 32.66 -35.15 27.75
C PRO A 626 33.48 -34.20 26.86
N MET A 627 33.41 -34.37 25.54
CA MET A 627 34.08 -33.53 24.55
C MET A 627 33.25 -32.34 24.09
N GLN A 628 31.95 -32.28 24.40
CA GLN A 628 31.02 -31.21 24.00
C GLN A 628 31.20 -30.85 22.51
N ALA A 629 31.25 -31.91 21.68
CA ALA A 629 31.35 -31.74 20.24
C ALA A 629 30.00 -31.23 19.72
N ASP A 630 30.06 -30.23 18.85
CA ASP A 630 28.93 -29.56 18.22
C ASP A 630 29.47 -29.10 16.86
N LEU A 631 29.10 -29.84 15.80
CA LEU A 631 29.68 -29.71 14.47
C LEU A 631 29.05 -28.53 13.70
N ASP A 632 27.77 -28.25 13.90
CA ASP A 632 27.03 -27.18 13.22
C ASP A 632 26.86 -25.90 14.08
N GLY A 633 27.15 -25.98 15.37
CA GLY A 633 27.13 -24.85 16.28
C GLY A 633 25.72 -24.45 16.73
N ASP A 634 24.75 -25.36 16.69
CA ASP A 634 23.37 -25.10 17.12
C ASP A 634 23.17 -25.26 18.66
N ASN A 635 24.24 -25.58 19.39
CA ASN A 635 24.27 -25.89 20.83
C ASN A 635 23.59 -27.22 21.21
N ILE A 636 23.31 -28.10 20.26
CA ILE A 636 22.97 -29.50 20.47
C ILE A 636 24.21 -30.33 20.16
N GLY A 637 24.69 -31.12 21.11
CA GLY A 637 25.93 -31.86 20.90
C GLY A 637 25.77 -33.02 19.91
N ASP A 638 26.82 -33.32 19.13
CA ASP A 638 26.88 -34.46 18.18
C ASP A 638 26.38 -35.79 18.78
N GLY A 639 26.52 -35.96 20.11
CA GLY A 639 26.14 -37.18 20.82
C GLY A 639 24.63 -37.39 20.95
N CYS A 640 23.85 -36.33 20.86
CA CYS A 640 22.39 -36.32 21.03
C CYS A 640 21.65 -35.62 19.88
N ASP A 641 22.39 -35.02 18.95
CA ASP A 641 21.87 -34.41 17.74
C ASP A 641 21.41 -35.46 16.71
N ILE A 642 20.30 -35.16 16.03
CA ILE A 642 19.71 -35.97 14.97
C ILE A 642 20.19 -35.54 13.57
N ASP A 643 20.84 -34.38 13.46
CA ASP A 643 21.29 -33.72 12.24
C ASP A 643 22.64 -33.04 12.50
N GLU A 644 23.72 -33.84 12.59
CA GLU A 644 25.00 -33.40 13.16
C GLU A 644 25.67 -32.23 12.41
N ASP A 645 25.35 -31.98 11.14
CA ASP A 645 25.95 -30.89 10.34
C ASP A 645 24.97 -29.77 9.94
N GLY A 646 23.72 -29.84 10.43
CA GLY A 646 22.73 -28.77 10.35
C GLY A 646 22.17 -28.53 8.95
N ASP A 647 22.27 -29.51 8.06
CA ASP A 647 21.86 -29.37 6.66
C ASP A 647 20.36 -29.60 6.41
N LYS A 648 19.64 -30.04 7.47
CA LYS A 648 18.21 -30.38 7.54
C LYS A 648 17.87 -31.80 7.08
N ILE A 649 18.85 -32.65 6.79
CA ILE A 649 18.68 -34.06 6.48
C ILE A 649 19.16 -34.88 7.68
N ALA A 650 18.24 -35.60 8.33
CA ALA A 650 18.60 -36.35 9.52
C ALA A 650 19.66 -37.44 9.22
N ASN A 651 20.60 -37.63 10.15
CA ASN A 651 21.71 -38.59 10.09
C ASN A 651 21.38 -40.00 9.54
N PRO A 652 20.20 -40.62 9.80
CA PRO A 652 19.88 -41.94 9.25
C PRO A 652 19.53 -41.96 7.75
N THR A 653 19.15 -40.81 7.20
CA THR A 653 18.75 -40.61 5.79
C THR A 653 19.77 -39.80 5.00
N ASP A 654 20.77 -39.26 5.69
CA ASP A 654 21.86 -38.49 5.15
C ASP A 654 23.04 -39.39 4.72
N ASN A 655 23.51 -39.22 3.50
CA ASN A 655 24.67 -39.91 2.94
C ASN A 655 26.01 -39.24 3.32
N CYS A 656 25.97 -37.98 3.73
CA CYS A 656 27.07 -37.14 4.17
C CYS A 656 26.84 -36.47 5.57
N PRO A 657 26.50 -37.22 6.63
CA PRO A 657 26.00 -36.71 7.94
C PRO A 657 26.99 -35.93 8.82
N ARG A 658 28.14 -35.55 8.27
CA ARG A 658 29.20 -34.82 8.98
C ARG A 658 29.91 -33.85 8.05
N ASP A 659 29.17 -33.27 7.11
CA ASP A 659 29.70 -32.35 6.13
C ASP A 659 30.12 -31.01 6.74
N SER A 660 31.07 -30.36 6.07
CA SER A 660 31.63 -29.10 6.56
C SER A 660 32.29 -28.34 5.41
N PRO A 661 32.00 -27.04 5.23
CA PRO A 661 31.30 -26.11 6.13
C PRO A 661 29.77 -26.25 6.11
N ILE A 662 29.11 -25.77 7.18
CA ILE A 662 27.63 -25.77 7.35
C ILE A 662 26.94 -25.13 6.15
N TRP A 663 25.89 -25.80 5.70
CA TRP A 663 25.04 -25.40 4.58
C TRP A 663 23.63 -25.94 4.82
N THR A 664 22.70 -25.70 3.90
CA THR A 664 21.34 -26.27 4.00
C THR A 664 21.03 -26.98 2.70
N SER A 665 20.58 -28.23 2.80
CA SER A 665 20.10 -29.02 1.67
C SER A 665 18.87 -28.35 1.05
N THR A 666 18.97 -28.06 -0.25
CA THR A 666 17.89 -27.57 -1.09
C THR A 666 18.00 -28.20 -2.46
N GLN A 667 16.89 -28.29 -3.19
CA GLN A 667 16.88 -28.81 -4.57
C GLN A 667 17.84 -28.11 -5.56
N VAL A 668 18.44 -26.97 -5.19
CA VAL A 668 19.37 -26.22 -6.06
C VAL A 668 20.83 -26.65 -5.86
N ASN A 669 21.19 -27.05 -4.64
CA ASN A 669 22.57 -27.35 -4.21
C ASN A 669 22.77 -28.79 -3.74
N ASP A 670 21.69 -29.54 -3.63
CA ASP A 670 21.56 -30.98 -3.36
C ASP A 670 20.34 -31.47 -4.17
N HIS A 671 20.60 -31.95 -5.40
CA HIS A 671 19.55 -32.20 -6.40
C HIS A 671 18.67 -33.40 -6.03
N ASP A 672 19.26 -34.46 -5.50
CA ASP A 672 18.52 -35.65 -5.07
C ASP A 672 18.06 -35.60 -3.59
N GLN A 673 18.55 -34.65 -2.81
CA GLN A 673 18.24 -34.43 -1.39
C GLN A 673 18.71 -35.57 -0.49
N ASP A 674 19.92 -36.05 -0.70
CA ASP A 674 20.54 -37.10 0.11
C ASP A 674 21.46 -36.57 1.23
N GLY A 675 21.59 -35.25 1.37
CA GLY A 675 22.45 -34.59 2.37
C GLY A 675 23.90 -34.42 1.92
N CYS A 676 24.22 -34.71 0.65
CA CYS A 676 25.52 -34.41 0.05
C CYS A 676 25.42 -33.18 -0.85
N HIS A 677 26.39 -32.27 -0.73
CA HIS A 677 26.38 -31.08 -1.57
C HIS A 677 26.91 -31.41 -2.98
N ASP A 678 26.08 -31.21 -4.01
CA ASP A 678 26.37 -31.41 -5.46
C ASP A 678 27.79 -30.97 -5.89
N SER A 679 28.24 -29.82 -5.36
CA SER A 679 29.47 -29.17 -5.84
C SER A 679 30.74 -29.59 -5.09
N ILE A 680 30.60 -30.33 -3.98
CA ILE A 680 31.68 -30.57 -3.02
C ILE A 680 31.83 -32.05 -2.69
N THR A 681 30.75 -32.68 -2.25
CA THR A 681 30.76 -33.98 -1.56
C THR A 681 29.92 -35.04 -2.24
N ASP A 682 28.98 -34.63 -3.10
CA ASP A 682 28.25 -35.52 -4.00
C ASP A 682 29.02 -35.77 -5.31
N PHE A 683 28.87 -36.96 -5.89
CA PHE A 683 29.49 -37.39 -7.14
C PHE A 683 28.50 -38.07 -8.11
N ASP A 684 27.22 -38.09 -7.76
CA ASP A 684 26.10 -38.72 -8.46
C ASP A 684 24.83 -37.89 -8.13
N ASP A 685 24.81 -36.64 -8.63
CA ASP A 685 23.88 -35.55 -8.27
C ASP A 685 22.39 -35.97 -8.37
N ASP A 686 22.03 -36.96 -9.20
CA ASP A 686 20.66 -37.46 -9.35
C ASP A 686 20.44 -38.92 -8.93
N GLU A 687 21.45 -39.60 -8.41
CA GLU A 687 21.40 -40.99 -7.94
C GLU A 687 20.85 -41.97 -9.01
N ASP A 688 21.14 -41.72 -10.30
CA ASP A 688 20.82 -42.62 -11.41
C ASP A 688 21.86 -43.76 -11.58
N GLY A 689 22.96 -43.70 -10.82
CA GLY A 689 24.02 -44.70 -10.80
C GLY A 689 25.12 -44.51 -11.84
N VAL A 690 25.12 -43.38 -12.56
CA VAL A 690 26.16 -42.90 -13.47
C VAL A 690 26.78 -41.64 -12.85
N LEU A 691 28.04 -41.74 -12.42
CA LEU A 691 28.74 -40.58 -11.83
C LEU A 691 28.75 -39.38 -12.79
N ASP A 692 28.58 -38.16 -12.27
CA ASP A 692 28.46 -36.90 -13.05
C ASP A 692 29.56 -36.72 -14.12
N VAL A 693 30.76 -37.24 -13.84
CA VAL A 693 31.91 -37.15 -14.75
C VAL A 693 31.77 -37.98 -16.03
N ASN A 694 30.86 -38.95 -16.04
CA ASN A 694 30.54 -39.81 -17.18
C ASN A 694 29.07 -39.71 -17.58
N ASP A 695 28.34 -38.75 -17.01
CA ASP A 695 26.93 -38.52 -17.24
C ASP A 695 26.73 -37.31 -18.18
N ALA A 696 25.91 -37.47 -19.21
CA ALA A 696 25.50 -36.41 -20.13
C ALA A 696 24.34 -35.56 -19.58
N CYS A 697 23.59 -36.11 -18.62
CA CYS A 697 22.51 -35.48 -17.86
C CYS A 697 22.76 -35.50 -16.34
N PRO A 698 23.86 -34.93 -15.79
CA PRO A 698 24.19 -35.00 -14.35
C PRO A 698 23.17 -34.45 -13.36
N ARG A 699 22.06 -33.87 -13.81
CA ARG A 699 20.97 -33.36 -12.97
C ARG A 699 19.63 -33.70 -13.61
N GLY A 700 19.53 -34.95 -14.06
CA GLY A 700 18.38 -35.51 -14.73
C GLY A 700 17.30 -35.97 -13.75
N GLU A 701 16.50 -36.92 -14.19
CA GLU A 701 15.51 -37.60 -13.35
C GLU A 701 16.23 -38.29 -12.19
N ILE A 702 15.76 -38.10 -10.95
CA ILE A 702 16.43 -38.69 -9.80
C ILE A 702 16.07 -40.18 -9.58
N ARG A 703 17.00 -40.96 -9.02
CA ARG A 703 16.78 -42.27 -8.38
C ARG A 703 16.25 -43.39 -9.27
N TRP A 704 16.74 -43.50 -10.51
CA TRP A 704 16.35 -44.59 -11.44
C TRP A 704 17.48 -45.59 -11.76
N ALA A 705 18.54 -45.63 -10.96
CA ALA A 705 19.64 -46.60 -11.08
C ALA A 705 19.20 -48.08 -11.19
N ASN A 706 18.07 -48.43 -10.58
CA ASN A 706 17.53 -49.78 -10.63
C ASN A 706 16.97 -50.17 -12.01
N THR A 707 16.66 -49.21 -12.86
CA THR A 707 16.08 -49.37 -14.20
C THR A 707 17.01 -48.96 -15.34
N ALA A 708 18.17 -48.38 -15.04
CA ALA A 708 19.10 -47.84 -16.04
C ALA A 708 19.42 -48.79 -17.20
N SER A 709 19.61 -50.09 -16.92
CA SER A 709 19.87 -51.11 -17.95
C SER A 709 18.79 -51.31 -19.05
N ILE A 710 17.65 -50.63 -18.94
CA ILE A 710 16.52 -50.72 -19.88
C ILE A 710 16.15 -49.33 -20.43
N ASP A 711 16.36 -48.29 -19.62
CA ASP A 711 15.84 -46.94 -19.88
C ASP A 711 16.93 -45.96 -20.36
N ASP A 712 18.17 -46.42 -20.50
CA ASP A 712 19.34 -45.70 -21.02
C ASP A 712 20.06 -46.64 -22.01
N TYR A 713 19.87 -46.40 -23.31
CA TYR A 713 20.29 -47.33 -24.38
C TYR A 713 21.78 -47.24 -24.71
N ASP A 714 22.38 -46.06 -24.71
CA ASP A 714 23.80 -45.87 -25.00
C ASP A 714 24.70 -45.85 -23.75
N GLY A 715 24.10 -45.70 -22.57
CA GLY A 715 24.77 -45.77 -21.28
C GLY A 715 25.37 -44.45 -20.82
N ASP A 716 24.84 -43.31 -21.27
CA ASP A 716 25.39 -41.99 -21.02
C ASP A 716 24.80 -41.24 -19.81
N GLY A 717 23.85 -41.84 -19.09
CA GLY A 717 23.19 -41.24 -17.92
C GLY A 717 21.99 -40.34 -18.27
N CYS A 718 21.65 -40.19 -19.55
CA CYS A 718 20.38 -39.58 -19.95
C CYS A 718 19.31 -40.66 -20.14
N ARG A 719 18.10 -40.37 -19.64
CA ARG A 719 16.98 -41.31 -19.78
C ARG A 719 16.30 -41.20 -21.15
N ASP A 720 16.32 -42.28 -21.94
CA ASP A 720 15.76 -42.42 -23.31
C ASP A 720 14.41 -41.73 -23.55
N ILE A 721 13.51 -41.78 -22.55
CA ILE A 721 12.10 -41.38 -22.74
C ILE A 721 11.85 -39.89 -22.44
N SER A 722 12.70 -39.26 -21.65
CA SER A 722 12.43 -37.96 -21.05
C SER A 722 13.54 -36.94 -21.20
N GLU A 723 14.80 -37.39 -21.30
CA GLU A 723 15.97 -36.52 -21.18
C GLU A 723 16.99 -36.74 -22.30
N ASP A 724 16.97 -37.91 -22.93
CA ASP A 724 17.81 -38.23 -24.07
C ASP A 724 17.12 -37.95 -25.41
N ASP A 725 17.86 -37.32 -26.30
CA ASP A 725 17.45 -36.86 -27.62
C ASP A 725 18.22 -37.58 -28.75
N ASP A 726 19.16 -38.49 -28.41
CA ASP A 726 20.06 -39.25 -29.29
C ASP A 726 20.32 -40.64 -28.67
N ASP A 727 19.29 -41.51 -28.64
CA ASP A 727 19.27 -42.71 -27.79
C ASP A 727 20.44 -43.68 -28.04
N ASP A 728 21.02 -43.70 -29.25
CA ASP A 728 22.15 -44.57 -29.60
C ASP A 728 23.51 -43.86 -29.72
N GLY A 729 23.54 -42.56 -29.43
CA GLY A 729 24.74 -41.74 -29.32
C GLY A 729 25.53 -41.61 -30.63
N ASP A 730 24.86 -41.71 -31.79
CA ASP A 730 25.49 -41.64 -33.10
C ASP A 730 25.68 -40.19 -33.63
N GLY A 731 25.10 -39.23 -32.92
CA GLY A 731 25.17 -37.80 -33.20
C GLY A 731 24.01 -37.26 -34.03
N ILE A 732 23.00 -38.08 -34.34
CA ILE A 732 21.78 -37.70 -35.06
C ILE A 732 20.59 -37.79 -34.11
N ASN A 733 19.90 -36.67 -33.90
CA ASN A 733 18.76 -36.62 -32.98
C ASN A 733 17.62 -37.56 -33.43
N ASN A 734 17.03 -38.26 -32.46
CA ASN A 734 15.91 -39.21 -32.59
C ASN A 734 14.76 -38.75 -33.51
N ALA A 735 14.50 -37.44 -33.60
CA ALA A 735 13.41 -36.89 -34.42
C ALA A 735 13.71 -36.85 -35.93
N ILE A 736 14.99 -36.87 -36.32
CA ILE A 736 15.46 -36.83 -37.71
C ILE A 736 16.27 -38.07 -38.10
N ASP A 737 16.59 -38.92 -37.13
CA ASP A 737 17.21 -40.22 -37.34
C ASP A 737 16.17 -41.24 -37.83
N ASN A 738 16.51 -41.96 -38.91
CA ASN A 738 15.70 -43.06 -39.43
C ASN A 738 15.90 -44.37 -38.65
N CYS A 739 16.96 -44.45 -37.84
CA CYS A 739 17.32 -45.55 -36.96
C CYS A 739 17.55 -45.14 -35.49
N PRO A 740 16.59 -44.49 -34.78
CA PRO A 740 16.81 -43.91 -33.43
C PRO A 740 17.27 -44.86 -32.31
N LYS A 741 17.34 -46.17 -32.52
CA LYS A 741 17.91 -47.14 -31.57
C LYS A 741 18.72 -48.16 -32.36
N GLY A 742 19.60 -47.65 -33.20
CA GLY A 742 20.45 -48.39 -34.13
C GLY A 742 21.71 -48.92 -33.46
N ILE A 743 22.77 -49.04 -34.25
CA ILE A 743 24.09 -49.42 -33.75
C ILE A 743 24.70 -48.24 -32.99
N LEU A 744 24.98 -48.48 -31.70
CA LEU A 744 25.60 -47.49 -30.82
C LEU A 744 26.84 -46.81 -31.43
N GLY A 745 26.77 -45.48 -31.49
CA GLY A 745 27.88 -44.57 -31.80
C GLY A 745 28.09 -44.25 -33.28
N ILE A 746 28.73 -43.08 -33.48
CA ILE A 746 28.90 -42.41 -34.78
C ILE A 746 29.39 -43.34 -35.92
N ALA A 747 28.66 -43.32 -37.05
CA ALA A 747 29.05 -44.00 -38.29
C ALA A 747 30.43 -43.55 -38.82
N ALA A 748 31.25 -44.50 -39.30
CA ALA A 748 32.54 -44.16 -39.87
C ALA A 748 32.41 -43.50 -41.26
N ILE A 749 33.42 -42.71 -41.67
CA ILE A 749 33.41 -41.95 -42.93
C ILE A 749 33.03 -42.83 -44.13
N GLY A 750 31.86 -42.55 -44.71
CA GLY A 750 31.33 -43.21 -45.90
C GLY A 750 30.60 -44.53 -45.66
N GLN A 751 30.09 -44.74 -44.44
CA GLN A 751 29.17 -45.82 -44.06
C GLN A 751 27.71 -45.37 -43.88
N ASP A 752 27.46 -44.09 -44.08
CA ASP A 752 26.17 -43.41 -44.04
C ASP A 752 26.27 -42.36 -45.15
N VAL A 753 25.68 -42.67 -46.31
CA VAL A 753 25.92 -41.93 -47.57
C VAL A 753 24.95 -40.76 -47.74
N ASP A 754 23.71 -40.89 -47.28
CA ASP A 754 22.70 -39.83 -47.30
C ASP A 754 22.64 -39.02 -45.99
N GLY A 755 23.18 -39.55 -44.89
CA GLY A 755 23.34 -38.84 -43.62
C GLY A 755 22.12 -38.97 -42.71
N ASP A 756 21.39 -40.09 -42.78
CA ASP A 756 20.09 -40.27 -42.13
C ASP A 756 20.15 -40.95 -40.75
N GLY A 757 21.35 -41.30 -40.27
CA GLY A 757 21.61 -42.00 -38.99
C GLY A 757 21.62 -43.53 -39.13
N CYS A 758 21.21 -44.08 -40.26
CA CYS A 758 21.27 -45.51 -40.51
C CYS A 758 22.58 -45.92 -41.21
N ILE A 759 23.25 -46.95 -40.71
CA ILE A 759 24.46 -47.46 -41.38
C ILE A 759 24.08 -48.23 -42.67
N ASP A 760 24.51 -47.73 -43.84
CA ASP A 760 24.33 -48.27 -45.21
C ASP A 760 24.34 -49.81 -45.27
N SER A 761 25.32 -50.41 -44.58
CA SER A 761 25.61 -51.85 -44.73
C SER A 761 24.76 -52.77 -43.86
N ALA A 762 24.02 -52.21 -42.91
CA ALA A 762 23.40 -52.96 -41.82
C ALA A 762 21.94 -52.58 -41.57
N GLU A 763 21.61 -51.29 -41.66
CA GLU A 763 20.36 -50.72 -41.15
C GLU A 763 19.61 -49.88 -42.19
N ASP A 764 20.28 -49.45 -43.27
CA ASP A 764 19.68 -48.73 -44.39
C ASP A 764 19.45 -49.64 -45.63
N ASP A 765 18.31 -49.42 -46.30
CA ASP A 765 17.87 -50.15 -47.50
C ASP A 765 17.89 -49.26 -48.78
N ASP A 766 18.26 -47.97 -48.68
CA ASP A 766 18.33 -46.97 -49.78
C ASP A 766 19.50 -45.96 -49.62
N ASP A 767 20.75 -46.46 -49.65
CA ASP A 767 22.02 -45.73 -49.35
C ASP A 767 22.17 -44.26 -49.84
N ASP A 768 21.47 -43.80 -50.86
CA ASP A 768 21.61 -42.43 -51.40
C ASP A 768 20.30 -41.62 -51.48
N GLU A 769 19.23 -42.14 -50.88
CA GLU A 769 17.89 -41.58 -50.81
C GLU A 769 17.34 -41.07 -52.17
N ASP A 770 17.72 -41.69 -53.29
CA ASP A 770 17.23 -41.32 -54.62
C ASP A 770 15.84 -41.92 -54.95
N GLY A 771 15.33 -42.75 -54.03
CA GLY A 771 14.02 -43.40 -54.07
C GLY A 771 14.04 -44.75 -54.80
N VAL A 772 15.22 -45.30 -55.08
CA VAL A 772 15.40 -46.62 -55.68
C VAL A 772 16.20 -47.51 -54.73
N LEU A 773 15.48 -48.33 -53.96
CA LEU A 773 16.08 -49.31 -53.04
C LEU A 773 17.29 -50.03 -53.62
N ASP A 774 18.25 -50.23 -52.74
CA ASP A 774 19.64 -50.59 -53.00
C ASP A 774 19.81 -51.91 -53.80
N VAL A 775 18.82 -52.81 -53.69
CA VAL A 775 18.74 -54.08 -54.46
C VAL A 775 18.43 -53.90 -55.94
N ASN A 776 17.82 -52.78 -56.33
CA ASN A 776 17.40 -52.46 -57.69
C ASN A 776 18.18 -51.30 -58.31
N ASP A 777 19.08 -50.68 -57.55
CA ASP A 777 19.86 -49.56 -58.01
C ASP A 777 21.19 -49.98 -58.68
N LEU A 778 21.42 -49.46 -59.88
CA LEU A 778 22.68 -49.62 -60.60
C LEU A 778 23.69 -48.52 -60.25
N CYS A 779 23.24 -47.43 -59.67
CA CYS A 779 23.98 -46.21 -59.40
C CYS A 779 23.81 -45.76 -57.94
N LYS A 780 24.20 -46.65 -57.00
CA LYS A 780 24.15 -46.59 -55.51
C LYS A 780 24.73 -45.34 -54.81
N ARG A 781 25.07 -44.30 -55.58
CA ARG A 781 25.65 -43.02 -55.15
C ARG A 781 25.24 -41.93 -56.13
N THR A 782 23.96 -41.84 -56.44
CA THR A 782 23.37 -40.71 -57.11
C THR A 782 23.50 -39.48 -56.22
N VAL A 783 23.86 -38.35 -56.83
CA VAL A 783 23.92 -37.09 -56.08
C VAL A 783 22.49 -36.65 -55.74
N ALA A 784 22.24 -36.39 -54.46
CA ALA A 784 20.95 -35.94 -53.93
C ALA A 784 20.30 -34.84 -54.80
N GLY A 785 19.01 -35.03 -55.11
CA GLY A 785 18.20 -34.11 -55.90
C GLY A 785 18.30 -34.24 -57.42
N GLN A 786 19.05 -35.21 -57.95
CA GLN A 786 19.02 -35.53 -59.38
C GLN A 786 17.80 -36.39 -59.75
N GLN A 787 17.21 -36.15 -60.92
CA GLN A 787 16.13 -37.00 -61.41
C GLN A 787 16.69 -38.30 -61.97
N VAL A 788 16.31 -39.41 -61.36
CA VAL A 788 16.76 -40.75 -61.71
C VAL A 788 15.69 -41.55 -62.47
N GLY A 789 16.16 -42.49 -63.27
CA GLY A 789 15.29 -43.47 -63.92
C GLY A 789 14.96 -44.64 -62.99
N VAL A 790 14.31 -45.68 -63.52
CA VAL A 790 14.00 -46.93 -62.78
C VAL A 790 15.23 -47.78 -62.40
N THR A 791 16.42 -47.28 -62.67
CA THR A 791 17.71 -47.96 -62.41
C THR A 791 18.61 -47.11 -61.51
N GLY A 792 18.06 -46.07 -60.85
CA GLY A 792 18.75 -45.06 -60.02
C GLY A 792 19.80 -44.21 -60.74
N CYS A 793 20.27 -44.57 -61.94
CA CYS A 793 21.23 -43.74 -62.67
C CYS A 793 20.63 -42.44 -63.22
N SER A 794 21.31 -41.32 -62.97
CA SER A 794 21.02 -40.02 -63.57
C SER A 794 21.62 -39.88 -64.98
N GLN A 795 21.13 -38.90 -65.75
CA GLN A 795 21.66 -38.62 -67.09
C GLN A 795 23.12 -38.13 -67.10
N TYR A 796 23.67 -37.73 -65.95
CA TYR A 796 25.09 -37.36 -65.82
C TYR A 796 26.01 -38.57 -65.57
N GLN A 797 25.44 -39.71 -65.17
CA GLN A 797 26.16 -40.96 -64.95
C GLN A 797 26.11 -41.90 -66.16
N LEU A 798 25.17 -41.70 -67.09
CA LEU A 798 25.01 -42.50 -68.31
C LEU A 798 25.80 -41.92 -69.50
N ASP A 799 26.42 -42.78 -70.31
CA ASP A 799 27.09 -42.48 -71.59
C ASP A 799 26.72 -43.59 -72.59
N ASP A 800 25.73 -43.33 -73.44
CA ASP A 800 25.05 -44.34 -74.25
C ASP A 800 25.85 -44.74 -75.50
N ASP A 801 26.62 -43.82 -76.10
CA ASP A 801 27.40 -44.08 -77.32
C ASP A 801 28.90 -44.33 -77.06
N LEU A 802 29.32 -44.21 -75.80
CA LEU A 802 30.64 -44.58 -75.26
C LEU A 802 31.79 -43.80 -75.89
N ASP A 803 31.54 -42.55 -76.27
CA ASP A 803 32.57 -41.64 -76.76
C ASP A 803 33.35 -40.95 -75.62
N GLY A 804 32.88 -41.13 -74.38
CA GLY A 804 33.49 -40.62 -73.15
C GLY A 804 32.85 -39.32 -72.63
N ILE A 805 31.78 -38.83 -73.25
CA ILE A 805 31.00 -37.67 -72.80
C ILE A 805 29.62 -38.14 -72.31
N PRO A 806 29.23 -37.86 -71.04
CA PRO A 806 27.93 -38.29 -70.51
C PRO A 806 26.74 -37.72 -71.28
N ASN A 807 25.65 -38.47 -71.34
CA ASN A 807 24.41 -38.19 -72.06
C ASN A 807 23.87 -36.77 -71.79
N ALA A 808 23.93 -36.30 -70.54
CA ALA A 808 23.44 -34.98 -70.16
C ALA A 808 24.17 -33.82 -70.88
N ILE A 809 25.41 -34.04 -71.33
CA ILE A 809 26.24 -33.01 -71.95
C ILE A 809 26.75 -33.38 -73.36
N ASP A 810 26.39 -34.57 -73.87
CA ASP A 810 26.73 -34.98 -75.23
C ASP A 810 25.75 -34.41 -76.28
N LEU A 811 26.30 -33.58 -77.17
CA LEU A 811 25.57 -32.95 -78.26
C LEU A 811 25.56 -33.78 -79.54
N CYS A 812 26.45 -34.77 -79.65
CA CYS A 812 26.70 -35.63 -80.80
C CYS A 812 26.49 -37.11 -80.44
N GLN A 813 25.30 -37.39 -79.89
CA GLN A 813 24.78 -38.64 -79.30
C GLN A 813 24.89 -39.97 -80.09
N ASN A 814 25.55 -39.99 -81.25
CA ASN A 814 25.82 -41.22 -82.00
C ASN A 814 27.16 -41.12 -82.72
N THR A 815 28.21 -40.70 -82.03
CA THR A 815 29.55 -40.68 -82.62
C THR A 815 30.10 -42.10 -82.70
N GLU A 816 30.65 -42.46 -83.87
CA GLU A 816 31.22 -43.80 -84.04
C GLU A 816 32.42 -44.00 -83.09
N PRO A 817 32.46 -45.10 -82.31
CA PRO A 817 33.48 -45.30 -81.29
C PRO A 817 34.91 -45.29 -81.84
N GLY A 818 35.81 -44.58 -81.14
CA GLY A 818 37.23 -44.52 -81.45
C GLY A 818 37.68 -43.34 -82.33
N HIS A 819 36.77 -42.41 -82.65
CA HIS A 819 37.14 -41.11 -83.17
C HIS A 819 37.45 -40.12 -82.04
N LEU A 820 38.41 -39.21 -82.27
CA LEU A 820 38.69 -38.12 -81.34
C LEU A 820 37.55 -37.10 -81.42
N VAL A 821 36.81 -36.99 -80.32
CA VAL A 821 35.72 -36.03 -80.13
C VAL A 821 36.20 -34.80 -79.38
N ASP A 822 35.55 -33.67 -79.63
CA ASP A 822 35.68 -32.47 -78.82
C ASP A 822 34.83 -32.57 -77.54
N LEU A 823 34.83 -31.50 -76.75
CA LEU A 823 34.09 -31.42 -75.49
C LEU A 823 32.56 -31.45 -75.66
N ALA A 824 32.04 -31.47 -76.90
CA ALA A 824 30.63 -31.61 -77.19
C ALA A 824 30.27 -32.99 -77.78
N GLY A 825 31.22 -33.94 -77.77
CA GLY A 825 31.05 -35.28 -78.35
C GLY A 825 31.24 -35.34 -79.86
N CYS A 826 31.73 -34.28 -80.51
CA CYS A 826 31.78 -34.20 -81.98
C CYS A 826 33.22 -34.33 -82.55
N LYS A 827 33.41 -35.01 -83.68
CA LYS A 827 34.75 -35.34 -84.25
C LYS A 827 35.55 -34.17 -84.87
N VAL A 828 36.88 -34.06 -84.63
CA VAL A 828 37.77 -32.95 -85.10
C VAL A 828 39.09 -33.37 -85.80
N ASP A 829 39.59 -32.60 -86.80
CA ASP A 829 40.89 -32.77 -87.54
C ASP A 829 41.84 -31.54 -87.39
N ILE A 830 43.18 -31.69 -87.23
CA ILE A 830 44.14 -30.60 -86.86
C ILE A 830 45.36 -30.42 -87.80
N GLY A 831 45.76 -29.17 -88.12
CA GLY A 831 47.04 -28.76 -88.76
C GLY A 831 47.60 -27.42 -88.21
N ILE A 832 48.93 -27.28 -88.11
CA ILE A 832 49.68 -26.33 -87.23
C ILE A 832 50.25 -25.08 -87.95
N SER A 833 50.15 -23.87 -87.36
CA SER A 833 51.24 -22.87 -87.22
C SER A 833 50.83 -21.66 -86.35
N SER A 834 51.83 -21.13 -85.63
CA SER A 834 51.83 -20.09 -84.59
C SER A 834 51.53 -18.66 -85.05
N ASP A 835 51.04 -17.81 -84.13
CA ASP A 835 51.68 -16.54 -83.68
C ASP A 835 50.67 -15.54 -83.06
N ASP A 836 51.19 -14.80 -82.08
CA ASP A 836 50.85 -13.44 -81.61
C ASP A 836 49.69 -13.15 -80.62
N GLU A 837 50.11 -12.58 -79.47
CA GLU A 837 49.42 -11.74 -78.46
C GLU A 837 48.80 -10.44 -79.06
N PRO A 838 48.05 -9.55 -78.33
CA PRO A 838 47.58 -9.57 -76.93
C PRO A 838 46.10 -9.08 -76.73
N SER A 839 45.57 -9.19 -75.50
CA SER A 839 44.84 -8.14 -74.74
C SER A 839 43.76 -8.68 -73.78
N SER A 840 43.77 -8.13 -72.56
CA SER A 840 42.70 -8.01 -71.56
C SER A 840 41.60 -9.09 -71.47
N LYS A 841 41.52 -9.76 -70.31
CA LYS A 841 40.59 -9.43 -69.22
C LYS A 841 40.82 -10.39 -68.04
N ASN A 842 40.63 -9.85 -66.85
CA ASN A 842 40.75 -10.52 -65.56
C ASN A 842 39.81 -11.74 -65.47
N ASN A 843 40.20 -12.77 -64.72
CA ASN A 843 39.45 -13.17 -63.53
C ASN A 843 40.20 -14.15 -62.64
N PHE A 844 39.85 -14.07 -61.37
CA PHE A 844 40.52 -14.48 -60.14
C PHE A 844 39.81 -15.74 -59.59
N THR A 845 40.52 -16.69 -58.98
CA THR A 845 39.88 -17.82 -58.28
C THR A 845 40.43 -18.07 -56.87
N LEU A 846 39.68 -17.50 -55.92
CA LEU A 846 39.24 -17.90 -54.58
C LEU A 846 39.99 -18.89 -53.65
N SER A 847 41.02 -19.65 -54.05
CA SER A 847 41.64 -20.65 -53.14
C SER A 847 42.81 -20.13 -52.29
N THR A 848 43.32 -18.93 -52.59
CA THR A 848 44.47 -18.34 -51.87
C THR A 848 44.07 -17.29 -50.80
N GLY A 849 42.78 -16.97 -50.67
CA GLY A 849 42.29 -15.95 -49.73
C GLY A 849 41.95 -16.47 -48.32
N LEU A 850 41.60 -17.75 -48.17
CA LEU A 850 41.19 -18.31 -46.88
C LEU A 850 42.38 -18.62 -45.95
N TYR A 851 43.51 -19.06 -46.50
CA TYR A 851 44.72 -19.33 -45.72
C TYR A 851 45.37 -18.08 -45.13
N ALA A 852 45.17 -16.90 -45.75
CA ALA A 852 45.71 -15.64 -45.25
C ALA A 852 44.90 -15.06 -44.07
N LEU A 853 43.59 -15.39 -43.98
CA LEU A 853 42.69 -14.88 -42.96
C LEU A 853 42.83 -15.64 -41.62
N ALA A 854 43.06 -16.95 -41.68
CA ALA A 854 43.28 -17.79 -40.49
C ALA A 854 44.57 -17.42 -39.73
N VAL A 855 45.64 -17.02 -40.45
CA VAL A 855 46.92 -16.60 -39.82
C VAL A 855 46.80 -15.23 -39.14
N VAL A 856 45.90 -14.36 -39.58
CA VAL A 856 45.70 -13.01 -39.02
C VAL A 856 44.96 -13.06 -37.68
N PHE A 857 43.99 -13.96 -37.51
CA PHE A 857 43.26 -14.10 -36.25
C PHE A 857 44.10 -14.69 -35.11
N ILE A 858 44.95 -15.68 -35.41
CA ILE A 858 45.84 -16.31 -34.41
C ILE A 858 46.90 -15.32 -33.91
N VAL A 859 47.43 -14.45 -34.79
CA VAL A 859 48.39 -13.40 -34.41
C VAL A 859 47.72 -12.25 -33.65
N GLY A 860 46.45 -11.94 -33.97
CA GLY A 860 45.66 -10.91 -33.27
C GLY A 860 45.36 -11.27 -31.81
N ALA A 861 44.96 -12.51 -31.55
CA ALA A 861 44.63 -12.98 -30.20
C ALA A 861 45.86 -13.05 -29.27
N ALA A 862 47.04 -13.41 -29.80
CA ALA A 862 48.28 -13.45 -29.04
C ALA A 862 48.89 -12.07 -28.71
N TYR A 863 48.59 -11.04 -29.51
CA TYR A 863 49.10 -9.68 -29.31
C TYR A 863 48.36 -8.92 -28.20
N ILE A 864 47.05 -9.16 -28.07
CA ILE A 864 46.19 -8.50 -27.07
C ILE A 864 46.46 -9.02 -25.65
N THR A 865 46.86 -10.28 -25.52
CA THR A 865 47.10 -10.94 -24.22
C THR A 865 48.48 -10.64 -23.60
N PHE A 866 49.50 -10.27 -24.39
CA PHE A 866 50.88 -10.16 -23.87
C PHE A 866 51.50 -8.76 -23.81
N PHE A 867 50.91 -7.71 -24.42
CA PHE A 867 51.62 -6.43 -24.61
C PHE A 867 50.82 -5.14 -24.37
N ASN A 868 49.98 -5.04 -23.32
CA ASN A 868 49.69 -3.70 -22.74
C ASN A 868 49.26 -3.72 -21.25
N LYS A 869 50.19 -3.28 -20.41
CA LYS A 869 50.05 -2.63 -19.08
C LYS A 869 50.82 -1.29 -19.19
N PRO A 870 50.71 -0.27 -18.30
CA PRO A 870 49.70 0.12 -17.30
C PRO A 870 49.45 1.67 -17.21
N ASN A 871 48.72 2.09 -16.16
CA ASN A 871 48.85 3.32 -15.33
C ASN A 871 48.07 4.64 -15.62
N SER A 872 47.34 5.03 -14.56
CA SER A 872 47.21 6.35 -13.89
C SER A 872 46.61 7.57 -14.62
N ALA A 873 45.50 8.03 -14.03
CA ALA A 873 45.13 9.39 -13.63
C ALA A 873 45.04 10.56 -14.64
N ASP A 874 43.82 11.11 -14.64
CA ASP A 874 43.46 12.53 -14.54
C ASP A 874 43.33 13.44 -15.79
N SER A 875 42.15 14.10 -15.82
CA SER A 875 41.73 15.41 -16.36
C SER A 875 42.27 15.92 -17.73
N SER A 876 41.58 16.71 -18.55
CA SER A 876 40.23 17.28 -18.64
C SER A 876 40.12 18.04 -19.99
N LYS A 877 38.87 18.32 -20.41
CA LYS A 877 38.37 19.45 -21.24
C LYS A 877 39.30 20.16 -22.23
N LYS A 878 38.78 20.45 -23.43
CA LYS A 878 38.87 21.79 -24.05
C LYS A 878 37.63 22.14 -24.88
N TYR A 879 36.98 23.25 -24.53
CA TYR A 879 36.63 24.26 -25.52
C TYR A 879 36.92 25.67 -24.97
N ALA A 880 37.64 26.42 -25.81
CA ALA A 880 37.70 27.87 -25.99
C ALA A 880 37.93 28.86 -24.81
N ALA A 881 39.11 29.49 -24.90
CA ALA A 881 39.38 30.94 -24.95
C ALA A 881 39.13 31.89 -23.73
N THR A 882 40.24 32.57 -23.40
CA THR A 882 40.43 33.99 -22.98
C THR A 882 40.15 34.49 -21.54
N GLU A 883 41.26 34.75 -20.82
CA GLU A 883 41.64 35.95 -20.01
C GLU A 883 40.94 36.31 -18.65
N PRO A 884 41.59 37.11 -17.75
CA PRO A 884 41.79 36.76 -16.32
C PRO A 884 41.18 37.74 -15.28
N LEU A 885 41.17 37.36 -13.97
CA LEU A 885 41.68 38.13 -12.80
C LEU A 885 41.16 37.65 -11.40
N ALA A 886 42.14 37.42 -10.50
CA ALA A 886 42.27 37.85 -9.09
C ALA A 886 41.34 37.43 -7.90
N ASN A 887 42.05 37.14 -6.78
CA ASN A 887 41.76 37.29 -5.32
C ASN A 887 40.93 36.20 -4.59
N SER A 888 41.53 35.39 -3.68
CA SER A 888 41.88 35.59 -2.23
C SER A 888 40.73 35.11 -1.32
N SER A 889 40.85 34.36 -0.20
CA SER A 889 41.94 34.08 0.76
C SER A 889 41.49 33.06 1.85
N SER A 890 42.48 32.30 2.38
CA SER A 890 42.72 31.79 3.76
C SER A 890 41.70 30.86 4.47
N SER A 891 42.01 29.61 4.89
CA SER A 891 43.07 29.07 5.81
C SER A 891 42.79 29.35 7.29
N ALA A 892 43.04 28.50 8.30
CA ALA A 892 43.68 27.20 8.45
C ALA A 892 43.49 26.72 9.91
N VAL A 893 43.70 25.43 10.16
CA VAL A 893 43.95 24.82 11.47
C VAL A 893 45.47 24.72 11.69
N ALA A 894 45.96 24.90 12.92
CA ALA A 894 47.28 24.41 13.34
C ALA A 894 47.37 24.13 14.86
N ARG A 895 48.01 23.00 15.17
CA ARG A 895 48.47 22.48 16.48
C ARG A 895 49.51 23.40 17.16
N GLU A 896 49.58 23.38 18.51
CA GLU A 896 50.77 22.89 19.26
C GLU A 896 50.56 22.81 20.80
N SER A 897 50.99 21.67 21.34
CA SER A 897 51.47 21.27 22.69
C SER A 897 51.51 22.21 23.91
N GLY A 898 51.16 21.65 25.09
CA GLY A 898 52.07 21.60 26.25
C GLY A 898 51.54 21.85 27.69
N ILE A 899 51.52 20.77 28.50
CA ILE A 899 52.03 20.64 29.90
C ILE A 899 51.20 21.19 31.11
N ALA A 900 51.07 20.30 32.13
CA ALA A 900 50.91 20.48 33.60
C ALA A 900 49.53 20.89 34.14
N GLN A 901 49.04 20.49 35.31
CA GLN A 901 49.36 19.52 36.39
C GLN A 901 48.19 19.65 37.41
N GLU A 902 47.95 18.57 38.18
CA GLU A 902 47.36 18.53 39.55
C GLU A 902 45.91 19.00 39.73
N GLU A 903 45.04 18.28 40.44
CA GLU A 903 45.22 17.48 41.67
C GLU A 903 44.21 16.32 41.73
#